data_AF-A0A8K0V6G2-F1
#
_entry.id   AF-A0A8K0V6G2-F1
#
_cell.length_a   1.000
_cell.length_b   1.000
_cell.length_c   1.000
_cell.angle_alpha   90.00
_cell.angle_beta   90.00
_cell.angle_gamma   90.00
#
_symmetry.space_group_name_H-M   'P 1'
#
loop_
_entity.id
_entity.type
_entity.pdbx_description
1 polymer ?
#
loop_
_entity_poly.entity_id
_entity_poly.type
_entity_poly.pdbx_seq_one_letter_code
_entity_poly.pdbx_strand_id
1 'polypeptide(L)'
;MYITVWNATSGPSDKNSTGVVGQIFGADGKPLGGAFQVNTTMDAQQNYPDVITLKDGSFVVYWDTNDSGAIGSDVRAIHYTVDPATGAVSVKGTGDFIVNTFTVGKQYKPVGVALEDGGYLIIWGSDGGDGHGSAIYAQRYDASDNKVGREFIVNTTTQGNQGYGGDSADVTHIVDATLMADGNVYISWQSDNVDGNSMGIEGIVVNPDAAYYSEFTVNSTKAGDQSSPVVVSLPDGGLFEVWVSANGDGSGTGIRGQMLDAKGQPVGGEFTVNTTTAGDQLMPVVLENGNIQIVWTSPASGNVNYIKGQQYTYAYDSEGNVSGLTAVGSEFNISSGAGATYQGSPQVTSLSDGGYLVVWEAIESSEYKIYGRQYNADGSPATGEMTLSSTGLTTGALGNSNYWSALPSVSELSNGKVAISFATKGSGYDSSVVLYDPATHTAGASTVVNQTSAGDQASASVSALDNGNFVVTWDSNNNSGPDQTGFSVWGRIYDANGQAISNEFLINTVTAGDQHLAKVVSRADGSFVAVFVSATDTAPGAGTNGIYAQYFDAHGNKVGQQMQINQLTYGEQIEVNATFMAGGQLYVTWTDQGVGDGSGSAIKGRIVDLNETLGLKDDGNGLTHIDYQPAQFYVNGTDGNDALDARGAITVDAKDGNDTIFINSTNFTSINGGEGHDTLVWDSYNNLELGSVSSKISGIEVIHMGNNSAQTLVISASDVLDMTKDNGETGHVLYITGDDGDSNKSGARDTVSIDKSVWTAGASQTENGVTYDVYVHNDDTTVKLLIQHGMNVM
;
A
#
# COMPACT_ATOMS: atom_id res chain seq x y z
N MET A 1 26.76 25.03 23.01
CA MET A 1 25.54 25.70 23.50
C MET A 1 24.49 24.62 23.62
N TYR A 2 23.57 24.72 24.57
CA TYR A 2 22.43 23.80 24.70
C TYR A 2 21.22 24.56 25.23
N ILE A 3 20.04 23.98 25.04
CA ILE A 3 18.78 24.48 25.60
C ILE A 3 18.29 23.52 26.67
N THR A 4 17.65 24.06 27.69
CA THR A 4 16.80 23.28 28.60
C THR A 4 15.38 23.80 28.50
N VAL A 5 14.41 22.90 28.43
CA VAL A 5 12.97 23.22 28.46
C VAL A 5 12.33 22.56 29.68
N TRP A 6 11.32 23.22 30.26
CA TRP A 6 10.56 22.69 31.39
C TRP A 6 9.18 23.32 31.46
N ASN A 7 8.22 22.64 32.10
CA ASN A 7 6.93 23.23 32.42
C ASN A 7 7.01 24.00 33.75
N ALA A 8 6.36 25.16 33.82
CA ALA A 8 6.35 26.02 35.01
C ALA A 8 4.97 26.62 35.26
N THR A 9 4.55 26.68 36.52
CA THR A 9 3.27 27.28 36.96
C THR A 9 3.21 28.81 36.90
N SER A 10 4.33 29.45 36.54
CA SER A 10 4.44 30.89 36.26
C SER A 10 5.68 31.13 35.39
N GLY A 11 5.47 31.24 34.08
CA GLY A 11 6.53 31.54 33.11
C GLY A 11 6.78 33.05 32.95
N PRO A 12 7.77 33.44 32.13
CA PRO A 12 8.11 34.86 31.92
C PRO A 12 6.93 35.71 31.39
N SER A 13 6.03 35.12 30.62
CA SER A 13 4.80 35.77 30.11
C SER A 13 3.52 35.04 30.49
N ASP A 14 3.58 33.73 30.75
CA ASP A 14 2.42 32.94 31.15
C ASP A 14 2.17 33.04 32.67
N LYS A 15 1.03 33.61 33.03
CA LYS A 15 0.59 33.78 34.43
C LYS A 15 -0.58 32.87 34.80
N ASN A 16 -1.04 32.04 33.88
CA ASN A 16 -2.22 31.20 34.03
C ASN A 16 -1.80 29.73 33.81
N SER A 17 -1.90 28.88 34.83
CA SER A 17 -1.61 27.44 34.72
C SER A 17 -0.13 27.11 34.43
N THR A 18 0.17 25.91 33.91
CA THR A 18 1.52 25.46 33.53
C THR A 18 1.83 25.89 32.10
N GLY A 19 2.89 26.66 31.89
CA GLY A 19 3.43 27.01 30.57
C GLY A 19 4.80 26.37 30.31
N VAL A 20 5.24 26.35 29.05
CA VAL A 20 6.56 25.84 28.64
C VAL A 20 7.58 26.97 28.64
N VAL A 21 8.69 26.79 29.36
CA VAL A 21 9.76 27.77 29.52
C VAL A 21 11.07 27.18 28.99
N GLY A 22 11.90 28.02 28.36
CA GLY A 22 13.20 27.66 27.82
C GLY A 22 14.31 28.56 28.34
N GLN A 23 15.54 28.02 28.41
CA GLN A 23 16.76 28.77 28.68
C GLN A 23 17.91 28.25 27.83
N ILE A 24 18.62 29.16 27.17
CA ILE A 24 19.84 28.86 26.41
C ILE A 24 21.05 28.94 27.33
N PHE A 25 21.98 28.00 27.18
CA PHE A 25 23.24 27.92 27.92
C PHE A 25 24.44 27.80 26.98
N GLY A 26 25.53 28.48 27.32
CA GLY A 26 26.83 28.29 26.70
C GLY A 26 27.37 26.88 26.91
N ALA A 27 28.40 26.49 26.15
CA ALA A 27 29.05 25.19 26.33
C ALA A 27 29.71 25.04 27.72
N ASP A 28 29.94 26.14 28.43
CA ASP A 28 30.44 26.18 29.80
C ASP A 28 29.33 26.06 30.86
N GLY A 29 28.08 25.86 30.44
CA GLY A 29 26.90 25.75 31.32
C GLY A 29 26.41 27.07 31.90
N LYS A 30 26.93 28.22 31.45
CA LYS A 30 26.39 29.53 31.87
C LYS A 30 25.20 29.95 31.00
N PRO A 31 24.15 30.55 31.57
CA PRO A 31 23.02 31.01 30.78
C PRO A 31 23.44 32.11 29.81
N LEU A 32 22.98 32.00 28.56
CA LEU A 32 23.04 33.04 27.53
C LEU A 32 21.70 33.74 27.50
N GLY A 33 21.60 34.91 28.13
CA GLY A 33 20.33 35.63 28.32
C GLY A 33 19.49 35.07 29.47
N GLY A 34 18.26 35.56 29.59
CA GLY A 34 17.28 35.08 30.59
C GLY A 34 16.34 34.03 30.01
N ALA A 35 15.60 33.36 30.90
CA ALA A 35 14.60 32.38 30.50
C ALA A 35 13.48 33.07 29.71
N PHE A 36 12.94 32.38 28.71
CA PHE A 36 11.90 32.87 27.81
C PHE A 36 10.72 31.91 27.78
N GLN A 37 9.53 32.44 27.46
CA GLN A 37 8.35 31.63 27.26
C GLN A 37 8.42 30.96 25.89
N VAL A 38 8.22 29.65 25.83
CA VAL A 38 8.25 28.86 24.60
C VAL A 38 6.88 28.87 23.93
N ASN A 39 5.82 28.48 24.66
CA ASN A 39 4.46 28.45 24.14
C ASN A 39 3.92 29.87 23.90
N THR A 40 3.14 30.02 22.84
CA THR A 40 2.40 31.25 22.50
C THR A 40 0.95 31.18 22.96
N THR A 41 0.40 29.97 23.10
CA THR A 41 -0.96 29.70 23.63
C THR A 41 -0.89 29.44 25.15
N MET A 42 -1.56 30.25 25.97
CA MET A 42 -1.32 30.38 27.44
C MET A 42 -2.60 30.29 28.31
N ASP A 43 -3.62 29.60 27.85
CA ASP A 43 -4.95 29.58 28.49
C ASP A 43 -5.29 28.26 29.19
N ALA A 44 -4.42 27.23 29.11
CA ALA A 44 -4.55 26.00 29.90
C ALA A 44 -3.19 25.34 30.20
N GLN A 45 -3.20 24.06 30.58
CA GLN A 45 -2.01 23.32 30.99
C GLN A 45 -1.17 22.91 29.78
N GLN A 46 0.13 23.11 29.90
CA GLN A 46 1.16 22.63 28.97
C GLN A 46 2.08 21.66 29.75
N ASN A 47 2.20 20.40 29.31
CA ASN A 47 2.91 19.36 30.05
C ASN A 47 3.89 18.56 29.19
N TYR A 48 4.82 17.89 29.88
CA TYR A 48 5.86 17.04 29.30
C TYR A 48 6.61 17.67 28.11
N PRO A 49 7.14 18.91 28.25
CA PRO A 49 7.86 19.53 27.16
C PRO A 49 9.21 18.86 26.96
N ASP A 50 9.57 18.69 25.69
CA ASP A 50 10.86 18.18 25.27
C ASP A 50 11.31 18.86 23.97
N VAL A 51 12.57 18.68 23.58
CA VAL A 51 13.24 19.49 22.54
C VAL A 51 14.22 18.69 21.70
N ILE A 52 14.14 18.87 20.39
CA ILE A 52 15.16 18.41 19.42
C ILE A 52 15.90 19.60 18.82
N THR A 53 17.17 19.38 18.47
CA THR A 53 17.98 20.34 17.71
C THR A 53 18.14 19.85 16.28
N LEU A 54 17.85 20.71 15.31
CA LEU A 54 17.97 20.40 13.88
C LEU A 54 19.39 20.68 13.38
N LYS A 55 19.71 20.16 12.19
CA LYS A 55 21.05 20.20 11.58
C LYS A 55 21.58 21.61 11.31
N ASP A 56 20.68 22.59 11.12
CA ASP A 56 21.02 23.99 10.93
C ASP A 56 21.25 24.75 12.26
N GLY A 57 21.09 24.08 13.40
CA GLY A 57 21.24 24.63 14.74
C GLY A 57 19.98 25.29 15.30
N SER A 58 18.87 25.29 14.56
CA SER A 58 17.54 25.59 15.10
C SER A 58 17.07 24.47 16.03
N PHE A 59 15.96 24.70 16.75
CA PHE A 59 15.38 23.67 17.62
C PHE A 59 13.86 23.70 17.59
N VAL A 60 13.25 22.53 17.79
CA VAL A 60 11.80 22.35 17.89
C VAL A 60 11.47 21.91 19.30
N VAL A 61 10.58 22.63 19.97
CA VAL A 61 10.05 22.25 21.29
C VAL A 61 8.64 21.73 21.09
N TYR A 62 8.31 20.61 21.73
CA TYR A 62 7.01 19.96 21.65
C TYR A 62 6.51 19.52 23.03
N TRP A 63 5.20 19.46 23.21
CA TRP A 63 4.55 19.19 24.50
C TRP A 63 3.09 18.74 24.29
N ASP A 64 2.45 18.18 25.32
CA ASP A 64 0.99 17.99 25.29
C ASP A 64 0.24 19.09 26.03
N THR A 65 -0.99 19.34 25.58
CA THR A 65 -1.79 20.50 25.97
C THR A 65 -3.27 20.21 26.10
N ASN A 66 -3.96 20.92 26.99
CA ASN A 66 -5.43 20.97 27.04
C ASN A 66 -5.99 22.39 26.85
N ASP A 67 -5.28 23.21 26.06
CA ASP A 67 -5.67 24.58 25.77
C ASP A 67 -6.89 24.73 24.86
N SER A 68 -7.40 25.95 24.69
CA SER A 68 -8.64 26.17 23.90
C SER A 68 -8.50 25.87 22.41
N GLY A 69 -7.27 25.72 21.90
CA GLY A 69 -7.02 25.26 20.55
C GLY A 69 -7.02 23.74 20.41
N ALA A 70 -7.00 23.01 21.53
CA ALA A 70 -7.04 21.56 21.57
C ALA A 70 -8.47 21.02 21.74
N ILE A 71 -8.72 19.80 21.26
CA ILE A 71 -9.93 19.04 21.53
C ILE A 71 -9.61 18.02 22.64
N GLY A 72 -9.72 18.46 23.89
CA GLY A 72 -9.40 17.62 25.04
C GLY A 72 -7.93 17.70 25.42
N SER A 73 -7.09 16.82 24.88
CA SER A 73 -5.63 16.84 25.05
C SER A 73 -4.94 16.54 23.73
N ASP A 74 -4.14 17.48 23.22
CA ASP A 74 -3.46 17.41 21.93
C ASP A 74 -1.95 17.63 22.07
N VAL A 75 -1.20 17.37 21.00
CA VAL A 75 0.25 17.63 20.92
C VAL A 75 0.49 18.95 20.21
N ARG A 76 1.34 19.80 20.78
CA ARG A 76 1.82 21.04 20.16
C ARG A 76 3.30 21.00 19.87
N ALA A 77 3.72 21.79 18.88
CA ALA A 77 5.12 22.06 18.61
C ALA A 77 5.35 23.53 18.23
N ILE A 78 6.58 24.00 18.41
CA ILE A 78 7.06 25.30 17.95
C ILE A 78 8.54 25.23 17.55
N HIS A 79 8.88 25.90 16.45
CA HIS A 79 10.23 25.94 15.91
C HIS A 79 10.90 27.28 16.22
N TYR A 80 12.11 27.26 16.77
CA TYR A 80 12.93 28.43 17.07
C TYR A 80 14.27 28.39 16.33
N THR A 81 14.69 29.56 15.87
CA THR A 81 16.08 29.85 15.49
C THR A 81 16.81 30.50 16.66
N VAL A 82 18.13 30.33 16.74
CA VAL A 82 18.98 30.89 17.80
C VAL A 82 20.21 31.58 17.23
N ASP A 83 20.54 32.76 17.74
CA ASP A 83 21.83 33.40 17.53
C ASP A 83 22.87 32.74 18.45
N PRO A 84 23.85 32.00 17.91
CA PRO A 84 24.82 31.26 18.71
C PRO A 84 25.78 32.16 19.50
N ALA A 85 25.93 33.43 19.14
CA ALA A 85 26.79 34.37 19.85
C ALA A 85 26.12 34.98 21.08
N THR A 86 24.80 35.22 21.00
CA THR A 86 24.05 35.95 22.04
C THR A 86 23.07 35.07 22.82
N GLY A 87 22.68 33.93 22.26
CA GLY A 87 21.59 33.08 22.77
C GLY A 87 20.19 33.66 22.50
N ALA A 88 20.07 34.72 21.70
CA ALA A 88 18.78 35.29 21.34
C ALA A 88 18.00 34.32 20.45
N VAL A 89 16.71 34.11 20.75
CA VAL A 89 15.83 33.18 20.02
C VAL A 89 14.76 33.93 19.24
N SER A 90 14.34 33.37 18.10
CA SER A 90 13.21 33.85 17.31
C SER A 90 12.39 32.68 16.77
N VAL A 91 11.05 32.78 16.90
CA VAL A 91 10.12 31.80 16.34
C VAL A 91 10.28 31.77 14.82
N LYS A 92 10.37 30.56 14.26
CA LYS A 92 10.25 30.29 12.82
C LYS A 92 8.75 30.09 12.53
N GLY A 93 8.21 30.83 11.56
CA GLY A 93 6.77 30.79 11.26
C GLY A 93 5.90 31.71 12.14
N THR A 94 4.63 31.33 12.36
CA THR A 94 3.61 32.19 12.98
C THR A 94 3.34 31.95 14.47
N GLY A 95 3.93 30.92 15.07
CA GLY A 95 3.69 30.53 16.47
C GLY A 95 3.72 29.02 16.68
N ASP A 96 3.20 28.56 17.83
CA ASP A 96 2.97 27.13 18.05
C ASP A 96 1.78 26.61 17.23
N PHE A 97 1.77 25.30 16.95
CA PHE A 97 0.73 24.63 16.18
C PHE A 97 0.40 23.25 16.74
N ILE A 98 -0.81 22.76 16.48
CA ILE A 98 -1.26 21.41 16.82
C ILE A 98 -0.66 20.42 15.82
N VAL A 99 -0.02 19.36 16.34
CA VAL A 99 0.68 18.34 15.55
C VAL A 99 -0.31 17.30 15.03
N ASN A 100 -1.15 16.77 15.91
CA ASN A 100 -2.05 15.66 15.62
C ASN A 100 -3.31 16.11 14.84
N THR A 101 -3.90 15.19 14.09
CA THR A 101 -5.21 15.32 13.42
C THR A 101 -6.26 14.39 14.03
N PHE A 102 -5.84 13.27 14.60
CA PHE A 102 -6.67 12.43 15.45
C PHE A 102 -6.81 13.09 16.83
N THR A 103 -8.05 13.35 17.24
CA THR A 103 -8.38 14.14 18.45
C THR A 103 -9.31 13.40 19.40
N VAL A 104 -9.53 12.10 19.18
CA VAL A 104 -10.35 11.30 20.09
C VAL A 104 -9.46 10.78 21.22
N GLY A 105 -9.92 10.92 22.46
CA GLY A 105 -9.09 10.61 23.61
C GLY A 105 -7.97 11.63 23.82
N LYS A 106 -7.06 11.35 24.74
CA LYS A 106 -5.87 12.18 24.96
C LYS A 106 -4.77 11.84 23.96
N GLN A 107 -4.11 12.85 23.43
CA GLN A 107 -2.80 12.75 22.81
C GLN A 107 -1.77 13.27 23.82
N TYR A 108 -0.70 12.52 24.06
CA TYR A 108 0.15 12.75 25.22
C TYR A 108 1.60 12.27 25.06
N LYS A 109 2.48 12.85 25.89
CA LYS A 109 3.89 12.46 26.05
C LYS A 109 4.64 12.33 24.71
N PRO A 110 4.68 13.40 23.89
CA PRO A 110 5.38 13.38 22.60
C PRO A 110 6.90 13.24 22.75
N VAL A 111 7.53 12.60 21.76
CA VAL A 111 8.98 12.58 21.52
C VAL A 111 9.27 13.02 20.08
N GLY A 112 10.47 13.52 19.83
CA GLY A 112 10.87 14.04 18.53
C GLY A 112 12.18 13.44 18.04
N VAL A 113 12.34 13.32 16.72
CA VAL A 113 13.58 12.90 16.07
C VAL A 113 13.91 13.90 14.96
N ALA A 114 15.10 14.51 15.03
CA ALA A 114 15.62 15.34 13.94
C ALA A 114 16.13 14.43 12.80
N LEU A 115 15.79 14.77 11.55
CA LEU A 115 16.12 13.98 10.37
C LEU A 115 17.31 14.56 9.59
N GLU A 116 17.97 13.73 8.79
CA GLU A 116 19.17 14.12 8.03
C GLU A 116 18.93 15.21 6.98
N ASP A 117 17.70 15.30 6.47
CA ASP A 117 17.24 16.29 5.50
C ASP A 117 16.92 17.66 6.13
N GLY A 118 17.05 17.77 7.45
CA GLY A 118 16.73 18.98 8.23
C GLY A 118 15.26 19.07 8.66
N GLY A 119 14.42 18.11 8.28
CA GLY A 119 13.09 17.92 8.82
C GLY A 119 13.09 17.23 10.18
N TYR A 120 11.91 16.82 10.64
CA TYR A 120 11.74 16.13 11.91
C TYR A 120 10.50 15.24 11.95
N LEU A 121 10.52 14.23 12.81
CA LEU A 121 9.40 13.34 13.11
C LEU A 121 8.95 13.59 14.55
N ILE A 122 7.66 13.82 14.78
CA ILE A 122 7.06 13.88 16.13
C ILE A 122 6.22 12.62 16.32
N ILE A 123 6.40 11.94 17.45
CA ILE A 123 5.76 10.67 17.81
C ILE A 123 5.09 10.84 19.17
N TRP A 124 3.90 10.30 19.38
CA TRP A 124 3.17 10.46 20.64
C TRP A 124 2.26 9.27 20.96
N GLY A 125 1.84 9.17 22.22
CA GLY A 125 0.82 8.21 22.65
C GLY A 125 -0.59 8.80 22.51
N SER A 126 -1.55 7.96 22.15
CA SER A 126 -2.97 8.31 21.97
C SER A 126 -3.86 7.39 22.79
N ASP A 127 -4.85 7.90 23.52
CA ASP A 127 -5.90 7.11 24.21
C ASP A 127 -6.97 6.65 23.18
N GLY A 128 -6.52 5.92 22.16
CA GLY A 128 -7.34 5.35 21.10
C GLY A 128 -6.74 5.55 19.72
N GLY A 129 -7.53 5.20 18.70
CA GLY A 129 -7.20 5.46 17.30
C GLY A 129 -6.66 4.28 16.52
N ASP A 130 -6.40 3.13 17.16
CA ASP A 130 -6.07 1.86 16.48
C ASP A 130 -7.16 0.78 16.67
N GLY A 131 -8.29 1.16 17.25
CA GLY A 131 -9.44 0.30 17.51
C GLY A 131 -9.42 -0.40 18.86
N HIS A 132 -8.32 -0.36 19.61
CA HIS A 132 -8.24 -1.06 20.89
C HIS A 132 -7.27 -0.38 21.86
N GLY A 133 -7.77 0.07 23.03
CA GLY A 133 -6.94 0.69 24.05
C GLY A 133 -6.27 1.98 23.59
N SER A 134 -4.94 2.05 23.68
CA SER A 134 -4.10 3.18 23.30
C SER A 134 -3.18 2.84 22.14
N ALA A 135 -2.82 3.83 21.33
CA ALA A 135 -2.01 3.69 20.12
C ALA A 135 -0.76 4.59 20.16
N ILE A 136 0.21 4.32 19.30
CA ILE A 136 1.35 5.20 19.02
C ILE A 136 1.18 5.81 17.64
N TYR A 137 1.25 7.13 17.56
CA TYR A 137 1.11 7.89 16.33
C TYR A 137 2.38 8.68 16.01
N ALA A 138 2.56 9.02 14.73
CA ALA A 138 3.63 9.91 14.30
C ALA A 138 3.21 10.82 13.13
N GLN A 139 3.92 11.95 13.00
CA GLN A 139 3.79 12.92 11.90
C GLN A 139 5.17 13.46 11.53
N ARG A 140 5.54 13.33 10.25
CA ARG A 140 6.77 13.90 9.68
C ARG A 140 6.53 15.35 9.23
N TYR A 141 7.55 16.18 9.38
CA TYR A 141 7.62 17.56 8.92
C TYR A 141 8.89 17.78 8.10
N ASP A 142 8.82 18.68 7.12
CA ASP A 142 10.00 19.17 6.42
C ASP A 142 10.72 20.25 7.24
N ALA A 143 11.87 20.72 6.74
CA ALA A 143 12.66 21.77 7.41
C ALA A 143 11.93 23.13 7.52
N SER A 144 10.79 23.32 6.86
CA SER A 144 9.99 24.54 6.84
C SER A 144 8.69 24.41 7.63
N ASP A 145 8.56 23.38 8.46
CA ASP A 145 7.38 23.08 9.29
C ASP A 145 6.13 22.68 8.49
N ASN A 146 6.28 22.31 7.22
CA ASN A 146 5.18 21.73 6.46
C ASN A 146 5.06 20.25 6.81
N LYS A 147 3.83 19.76 6.99
CA LYS A 147 3.55 18.34 7.13
C LYS A 147 4.03 17.59 5.88
N VAL A 148 4.74 16.51 6.11
CA VAL A 148 5.19 15.59 5.07
C VAL A 148 4.46 14.28 5.29
N GLY A 149 3.56 13.94 4.36
CA GLY A 149 2.67 12.81 4.53
C GLY A 149 1.55 13.09 5.53
N ARG A 150 0.67 12.11 5.71
CA ARG A 150 -0.38 12.15 6.73
C ARG A 150 0.17 11.66 8.07
N GLU A 151 -0.53 12.01 9.13
CA GLU A 151 -0.41 11.33 10.42
C GLU A 151 -0.66 9.84 10.23
N PHE A 152 0.13 9.00 10.89
CA PHE A 152 0.06 7.54 10.76
C PHE A 152 0.27 6.83 12.09
N ILE A 153 -0.25 5.61 12.18
CA ILE A 153 -0.10 4.72 13.33
C ILE A 153 1.24 3.98 13.21
N VAL A 154 2.00 3.97 14.29
CA VAL A 154 3.33 3.35 14.38
C VAL A 154 3.23 1.90 14.86
N ASN A 155 2.34 1.60 15.80
CA ASN A 155 2.19 0.25 16.32
C ASN A 155 1.56 -0.68 15.27
N THR A 156 2.17 -1.84 15.04
CA THR A 156 1.59 -2.91 14.21
C THR A 156 0.67 -3.83 15.02
N THR A 157 0.86 -3.86 16.33
CA THR A 157 0.00 -4.57 17.27
C THR A 157 -1.09 -3.60 17.72
N THR A 158 -2.34 -3.89 17.37
CA THR A 158 -3.49 -3.05 17.80
C THR A 158 -4.12 -3.56 19.10
N GLN A 159 -4.03 -4.86 19.39
CA GLN A 159 -4.61 -5.42 20.61
C GLN A 159 -3.89 -4.94 21.88
N GLY A 160 -4.68 -4.57 22.90
CA GLY A 160 -4.18 -4.13 24.20
C GLY A 160 -4.09 -2.61 24.30
N ASN A 161 -3.20 -2.11 25.15
CA ASN A 161 -2.79 -0.73 25.25
C ASN A 161 -1.34 -0.63 24.78
N GLN A 162 -1.08 0.20 23.77
CA GLN A 162 0.26 0.51 23.24
C GLN A 162 0.92 1.70 23.97
N GLY A 163 0.38 2.07 25.12
CA GLY A 163 0.85 3.15 25.96
C GLY A 163 -0.08 3.37 27.15
N TYR A 164 0.30 4.24 28.07
CA TYR A 164 -0.56 4.60 29.22
C TYR A 164 -0.69 6.11 29.37
N GLY A 165 -1.91 6.62 29.15
CA GLY A 165 -2.27 8.04 29.22
C GLY A 165 -2.46 8.60 30.64
N GLY A 166 -2.18 7.80 31.68
CA GLY A 166 -2.20 8.27 33.06
C GLY A 166 -0.94 9.05 33.43
N ASP A 167 -1.13 10.09 34.26
CA ASP A 167 -0.09 10.98 34.79
C ASP A 167 0.68 10.34 35.98
N SER A 168 0.91 9.02 35.93
CA SER A 168 1.71 8.36 36.96
C SER A 168 3.19 8.72 36.78
N ALA A 169 3.83 9.18 37.85
CA ALA A 169 5.22 9.63 37.86
C ALA A 169 6.24 8.52 37.51
N ASP A 170 5.82 7.25 37.55
CA ASP A 170 6.64 6.09 37.18
C ASP A 170 6.57 5.73 35.67
N VAL A 171 5.69 6.38 34.89
CA VAL A 171 5.46 6.13 33.44
C VAL A 171 5.51 7.43 32.63
N THR A 172 6.50 8.28 32.91
CA THR A 172 6.72 9.54 32.18
C THR A 172 7.34 9.36 30.80
N HIS A 173 7.98 8.22 30.53
CA HIS A 173 8.56 7.88 29.22
C HIS A 173 7.91 6.61 28.68
N ILE A 174 6.83 6.80 27.89
CA ILE A 174 6.08 5.69 27.28
C ILE A 174 6.56 5.36 25.87
N VAL A 175 7.23 6.31 25.22
CA VAL A 175 7.77 6.20 23.87
C VAL A 175 9.18 6.77 23.91
N ASP A 176 10.09 6.17 23.16
CA ASP A 176 11.40 6.72 22.85
C ASP A 176 11.73 6.39 21.39
N ALA A 177 12.53 7.25 20.75
CA ALA A 177 12.86 7.09 19.34
C ALA A 177 14.25 7.62 19.02
N THR A 178 14.94 6.96 18.08
CA THR A 178 16.24 7.38 17.61
C THR A 178 16.36 7.24 16.10
N LEU A 179 17.03 8.22 15.49
CA LEU A 179 17.49 8.12 14.11
C LEU A 179 18.60 7.07 14.02
N MET A 180 18.50 6.20 13.01
CA MET A 180 19.47 5.18 12.67
C MET A 180 20.41 5.68 11.56
N ALA A 181 21.57 5.05 11.41
CA ALA A 181 22.61 5.49 10.47
C ALA A 181 22.21 5.39 8.99
N ASP A 182 21.19 4.59 8.68
CA ASP A 182 20.59 4.41 7.36
C ASP A 182 19.49 5.44 7.04
N GLY A 183 19.15 6.33 7.99
CA GLY A 183 18.08 7.32 7.85
C GLY A 183 16.71 6.87 8.36
N ASN A 184 16.57 5.61 8.78
CA ASN A 184 15.34 5.11 9.41
C ASN A 184 15.24 5.55 10.87
N VAL A 185 14.06 5.44 11.46
CA VAL A 185 13.81 5.74 12.87
C VAL A 185 13.42 4.46 13.60
N TYR A 186 14.18 4.09 14.64
CA TYR A 186 13.75 3.06 15.57
C TYR A 186 12.91 3.70 16.66
N ILE A 187 11.68 3.20 16.81
CA ILE A 187 10.69 3.69 17.78
C ILE A 187 10.39 2.54 18.74
N SER A 188 10.36 2.83 20.02
CA SER A 188 10.03 1.87 21.08
C SER A 188 8.96 2.42 22.01
N TRP A 189 8.06 1.58 22.49
CA TRP A 189 6.98 1.97 23.40
C TRP A 189 6.61 0.89 24.41
N GLN A 190 5.86 1.28 25.43
CA GLN A 190 5.30 0.36 26.41
C GLN A 190 3.98 -0.25 25.93
N SER A 191 3.87 -1.58 25.94
CA SER A 191 2.68 -2.32 25.51
C SER A 191 2.25 -3.34 26.56
N ASP A 192 0.95 -3.48 26.84
CA ASP A 192 0.44 -4.51 27.76
C ASP A 192 0.22 -5.89 27.12
N ASN A 193 0.55 -6.04 25.83
CA ASN A 193 0.31 -7.27 25.07
C ASN A 193 1.52 -8.22 25.02
N VAL A 194 2.69 -7.83 25.55
CA VAL A 194 3.95 -8.58 25.39
C VAL A 194 4.07 -9.77 26.35
N ASP A 195 3.60 -9.66 27.59
CA ASP A 195 3.87 -10.66 28.64
C ASP A 195 2.62 -11.13 29.42
N GLY A 196 1.44 -10.66 29.02
CA GLY A 196 0.14 -11.09 29.55
C GLY A 196 -0.09 -10.80 31.03
N ASN A 197 0.80 -10.06 31.71
CA ASN A 197 0.70 -9.68 33.12
C ASN A 197 1.52 -8.42 33.51
N SER A 198 1.82 -7.50 32.59
CA SER A 198 2.36 -6.17 32.89
C SER A 198 2.46 -5.33 31.61
N MET A 199 3.10 -4.15 31.66
CA MET A 199 3.60 -3.50 30.45
C MET A 199 4.98 -4.07 30.10
N GLY A 200 5.14 -4.55 28.87
CA GLY A 200 6.42 -4.85 28.23
C GLY A 200 6.84 -3.73 27.26
N ILE A 201 7.91 -3.97 26.49
CA ILE A 201 8.41 -3.02 25.48
C ILE A 201 8.25 -3.63 24.08
N GLU A 202 7.62 -2.88 23.19
CA GLU A 202 7.58 -3.14 21.74
C GLU A 202 8.43 -2.09 21.01
N GLY A 203 8.79 -2.37 19.77
CA GLY A 203 9.47 -1.41 18.93
C GLY A 203 9.51 -1.82 17.46
N ILE A 204 9.63 -0.83 16.59
CA ILE A 204 9.65 -0.99 15.14
C ILE A 204 10.64 -0.02 14.51
N VAL A 205 11.22 -0.40 13.37
CA VAL A 205 11.99 0.50 12.52
C VAL A 205 11.03 1.05 11.46
N VAL A 206 10.89 2.37 11.39
CA VAL A 206 10.08 3.07 10.39
C VAL A 206 11.02 3.83 9.46
N ASN A 207 10.83 3.67 8.16
CA ASN A 207 11.35 4.64 7.20
C ASN A 207 10.44 5.88 7.24
N PRO A 208 10.91 7.03 7.76
CA PRO A 208 10.07 8.23 7.89
C PRO A 208 9.58 8.72 6.52
N ASP A 209 10.33 8.45 5.45
CA ASP A 209 9.96 8.79 4.08
C ASP A 209 9.03 7.76 3.43
N ALA A 210 8.91 6.54 3.97
CA ALA A 210 7.93 5.55 3.50
C ALA A 210 6.58 5.66 4.23
N ALA A 211 6.47 6.52 5.25
CA ALA A 211 5.25 6.71 6.01
C ALA A 211 4.05 7.23 5.19
N TYR A 212 4.27 7.72 3.95
CA TYR A 212 3.18 7.99 2.99
C TYR A 212 2.41 6.71 2.61
N TYR A 213 3.01 5.54 2.78
CA TYR A 213 2.45 4.25 2.46
C TYR A 213 1.68 3.61 3.63
N SER A 214 1.55 4.32 4.74
CA SER A 214 0.70 3.93 5.86
C SER A 214 -0.77 4.24 5.57
N GLU A 215 -1.65 3.52 6.25
CA GLU A 215 -3.10 3.77 6.22
C GLU A 215 -3.43 5.16 6.78
N PHE A 216 -4.37 5.86 6.15
CA PHE A 216 -4.85 7.17 6.59
C PHE A 216 -6.34 7.38 6.36
N THR A 217 -6.95 8.33 7.09
CA THR A 217 -8.34 8.77 6.84
C THR A 217 -8.39 9.83 5.73
N VAL A 218 -9.28 9.63 4.74
CA VAL A 218 -9.50 10.53 3.60
C VAL A 218 -10.51 11.62 3.94
N ASN A 219 -11.64 11.26 4.56
CA ASN A 219 -12.72 12.19 4.88
C ASN A 219 -12.36 13.14 6.03
N SER A 220 -12.91 14.35 5.98
CA SER A 220 -12.81 15.34 7.07
C SER A 220 -14.11 15.45 7.86
N THR A 221 -15.25 15.19 7.23
CA THR A 221 -16.56 15.07 7.88
C THR A 221 -16.59 13.81 8.73
N LYS A 222 -16.66 13.98 10.05
CA LYS A 222 -16.72 12.86 11.00
C LYS A 222 -18.14 12.39 11.33
N ALA A 223 -19.13 13.26 11.14
CA ALA A 223 -20.48 12.98 11.60
C ALA A 223 -21.16 11.89 10.76
N GLY A 224 -21.52 10.78 11.40
CA GLY A 224 -22.24 9.65 10.80
C GLY A 224 -21.42 8.87 9.77
N ASP A 225 -22.02 7.81 9.25
CA ASP A 225 -21.33 6.85 8.39
C ASP A 225 -20.83 7.47 7.09
N GLN A 226 -19.58 7.19 6.76
CA GLN A 226 -18.99 7.41 5.44
C GLN A 226 -18.79 6.05 4.76
N SER A 227 -19.27 5.87 3.54
CA SER A 227 -19.28 4.56 2.88
C SER A 227 -19.11 4.63 1.36
N SER A 228 -18.85 3.48 0.75
CA SER A 228 -18.79 3.25 -0.69
C SER A 228 -17.82 4.19 -1.44
N PRO A 229 -16.52 4.23 -1.07
CA PRO A 229 -15.56 5.09 -1.73
C PRO A 229 -15.24 4.62 -3.15
N VAL A 230 -15.04 5.58 -4.06
CA VAL A 230 -14.59 5.33 -5.43
C VAL A 230 -13.55 6.37 -5.80
N VAL A 231 -12.45 5.92 -6.41
CA VAL A 231 -11.30 6.75 -6.74
C VAL A 231 -10.90 6.62 -8.21
N VAL A 232 -10.39 7.71 -8.78
CA VAL A 232 -9.68 7.74 -10.06
C VAL A 232 -8.34 8.47 -9.90
N SER A 233 -7.33 8.04 -10.67
CA SER A 233 -6.11 8.81 -10.83
C SER A 233 -6.31 9.94 -11.84
N LEU A 234 -5.63 11.06 -11.59
CA LEU A 234 -5.61 12.19 -12.53
C LEU A 234 -4.34 12.11 -13.40
N PRO A 235 -4.40 12.58 -14.66
CA PRO A 235 -3.21 12.77 -15.48
C PRO A 235 -2.14 13.56 -14.74
N ASP A 236 -0.86 13.33 -15.03
CA ASP A 236 0.27 14.08 -14.43
C ASP A 236 0.38 14.06 -12.89
N GLY A 237 -0.46 13.28 -12.19
CA GLY A 237 -0.40 13.05 -10.75
C GLY A 237 -1.61 13.58 -9.97
N GLY A 238 -1.84 12.95 -8.82
CA GLY A 238 -3.01 13.21 -7.96
C GLY A 238 -4.14 12.21 -8.18
N LEU A 239 -5.15 12.33 -7.32
CA LEU A 239 -6.33 11.48 -7.29
C LEU A 239 -7.57 12.34 -7.08
N PHE A 240 -8.72 11.80 -7.49
CA PHE A 240 -10.01 12.32 -7.08
C PHE A 240 -10.88 11.18 -6.54
N GLU A 241 -11.43 11.40 -5.35
CA GLU A 241 -12.17 10.39 -4.61
C GLU A 241 -13.54 10.91 -4.19
N VAL A 242 -14.55 10.05 -4.28
CA VAL A 242 -15.94 10.32 -3.89
C VAL A 242 -16.48 9.21 -3.01
N TRP A 243 -17.42 9.53 -2.12
CA TRP A 243 -18.06 8.57 -1.23
C TRP A 243 -19.48 9.01 -0.83
N VAL A 244 -20.25 8.08 -0.28
CA VAL A 244 -21.54 8.34 0.35
C VAL A 244 -21.30 8.81 1.79
N SER A 245 -21.94 9.91 2.16
CA SER A 245 -21.88 10.46 3.51
C SER A 245 -23.27 10.51 4.12
N ALA A 246 -23.45 9.96 5.31
CA ALA A 246 -24.71 10.04 6.05
C ALA A 246 -25.10 11.46 6.45
N ASN A 247 -24.18 12.42 6.35
CA ASN A 247 -24.41 13.82 6.67
C ASN A 247 -23.75 14.75 5.65
N GLY A 248 -24.48 15.75 5.17
CA GLY A 248 -23.90 16.79 4.34
C GLY A 248 -24.84 17.53 3.41
N ASP A 249 -26.02 16.96 3.15
CA ASP A 249 -27.00 17.54 2.22
C ASP A 249 -28.32 17.98 2.89
N GLY A 250 -28.55 17.58 4.15
CA GLY A 250 -29.65 18.06 4.99
C GLY A 250 -30.98 17.32 4.84
N SER A 251 -31.09 16.24 4.07
CA SER A 251 -32.32 15.43 3.99
C SER A 251 -32.10 13.92 3.90
N GLY A 252 -30.89 13.42 3.65
CA GLY A 252 -30.54 12.01 3.65
C GLY A 252 -29.01 11.83 3.56
N THR A 253 -28.56 10.75 2.93
CA THR A 253 -27.15 10.63 2.53
C THR A 253 -26.83 11.55 1.35
N GLY A 254 -25.64 12.14 1.33
CA GLY A 254 -25.11 12.94 0.22
C GLY A 254 -23.85 12.34 -0.38
N ILE A 255 -23.48 12.75 -1.59
CA ILE A 255 -22.20 12.38 -2.23
C ILE A 255 -21.17 13.45 -1.90
N ARG A 256 -20.07 13.05 -1.26
CA ARG A 256 -18.93 13.92 -0.94
C ARG A 256 -17.76 13.62 -1.87
N GLY A 257 -16.84 14.57 -2.00
CA GLY A 257 -15.61 14.39 -2.74
C GLY A 257 -14.42 15.12 -2.13
N GLN A 258 -13.23 14.58 -2.39
CA GLN A 258 -11.94 15.13 -2.01
C GLN A 258 -10.94 14.90 -3.14
N MET A 259 -10.18 15.94 -3.46
CA MET A 259 -9.03 15.82 -4.36
C MET A 259 -7.78 15.57 -3.54
N LEU A 260 -6.90 14.70 -4.03
CA LEU A 260 -5.64 14.36 -3.38
C LEU A 260 -4.47 14.67 -4.34
N ASP A 261 -3.34 15.10 -3.79
CA ASP A 261 -2.10 15.20 -4.54
C ASP A 261 -1.45 13.82 -4.79
N ALA A 262 -0.32 13.80 -5.50
CA ALA A 262 0.39 12.56 -5.83
C ALA A 262 0.93 11.81 -4.59
N LYS A 263 0.92 12.43 -3.41
CA LYS A 263 1.33 11.85 -2.12
C LYS A 263 0.11 11.54 -1.23
N GLY A 264 -1.09 11.61 -1.78
CA GLY A 264 -2.34 11.36 -1.07
C GLY A 264 -2.76 12.49 -0.12
N GLN A 265 -2.17 13.68 -0.17
CA GLN A 265 -2.59 14.82 0.68
C GLN A 265 -3.82 15.53 0.12
N PRO A 266 -4.74 16.02 0.96
CA PRO A 266 -5.91 16.73 0.48
C PRO A 266 -5.54 18.06 -0.19
N VAL A 267 -6.01 18.25 -1.42
CA VAL A 267 -5.95 19.53 -2.13
C VAL A 267 -7.29 20.24 -2.01
N GLY A 268 -7.31 21.32 -1.23
CA GLY A 268 -8.55 22.01 -0.86
C GLY A 268 -9.37 21.24 0.18
N GLY A 269 -10.57 21.72 0.47
CA GLY A 269 -11.48 21.08 1.42
C GLY A 269 -12.44 20.10 0.78
N GLU A 270 -12.93 19.17 1.57
CA GLU A 270 -14.05 18.28 1.23
C GLU A 270 -15.29 19.09 0.82
N PHE A 271 -16.00 18.62 -0.20
CA PHE A 271 -17.19 19.30 -0.71
C PHE A 271 -18.33 18.32 -1.06
N THR A 272 -19.56 18.84 -1.15
CA THR A 272 -20.74 18.08 -1.57
C THR A 272 -20.87 18.12 -3.10
N VAL A 273 -20.97 16.95 -3.73
CA VAL A 273 -21.10 16.77 -5.18
C VAL A 273 -22.53 17.00 -5.66
N ASN A 274 -23.51 16.42 -4.95
CA ASN A 274 -24.92 16.52 -5.32
C ASN A 274 -25.50 17.89 -4.95
N THR A 275 -26.42 18.35 -5.79
CA THR A 275 -27.27 19.53 -5.52
C THR A 275 -28.70 19.13 -5.18
N THR A 276 -29.16 17.98 -5.67
CA THR A 276 -30.40 17.33 -5.20
C THR A 276 -30.15 16.72 -3.84
N THR A 277 -30.90 17.17 -2.83
CA THR A 277 -30.75 16.70 -1.43
C THR A 277 -31.89 15.79 -0.98
N ALA A 278 -32.96 15.66 -1.77
CA ALA A 278 -34.13 14.88 -1.36
C ALA A 278 -33.81 13.39 -1.35
N GLY A 279 -33.83 12.78 -0.16
CA GLY A 279 -33.57 11.35 0.05
C GLY A 279 -32.10 10.96 -0.14
N ASP A 280 -31.82 9.67 0.03
CA ASP A 280 -30.46 9.12 0.09
C ASP A 280 -29.76 9.06 -1.26
N GLN A 281 -28.71 9.86 -1.47
CA GLN A 281 -27.82 9.73 -2.63
C GLN A 281 -26.83 8.58 -2.40
N LEU A 282 -26.79 7.60 -3.31
CA LEU A 282 -26.13 6.32 -3.10
C LEU A 282 -25.30 5.86 -4.30
N MET A 283 -24.35 4.95 -4.06
CA MET A 283 -23.57 4.23 -5.08
C MET A 283 -22.91 5.18 -6.10
N PRO A 284 -22.08 6.14 -5.66
CA PRO A 284 -21.35 6.97 -6.58
C PRO A 284 -20.35 6.13 -7.37
N VAL A 285 -20.10 6.52 -8.61
CA VAL A 285 -18.98 6.06 -9.43
C VAL A 285 -18.36 7.28 -10.09
N VAL A 286 -17.06 7.22 -10.34
CA VAL A 286 -16.32 8.31 -10.95
C VAL A 286 -15.47 7.83 -12.12
N LEU A 287 -15.38 8.66 -13.16
CA LEU A 287 -14.53 8.48 -14.33
C LEU A 287 -13.71 9.76 -14.56
N GLU A 288 -12.43 9.58 -14.88
CA GLU A 288 -11.57 10.62 -15.46
C GLU A 288 -11.46 10.38 -16.96
N ASN A 289 -11.83 11.36 -17.80
CA ASN A 289 -11.71 11.29 -19.26
C ASN A 289 -11.32 12.64 -19.90
N GLY A 290 -10.42 13.37 -19.24
CA GLY A 290 -10.13 14.79 -19.47
C GLY A 290 -11.02 15.73 -18.66
N ASN A 291 -12.11 15.20 -18.11
CA ASN A 291 -12.92 15.79 -17.04
C ASN A 291 -13.25 14.68 -16.05
N ILE A 292 -13.69 15.08 -14.86
CA ILE A 292 -14.23 14.15 -13.86
C ILE A 292 -15.74 14.03 -14.07
N GLN A 293 -16.23 12.83 -14.36
CA GLN A 293 -17.65 12.49 -14.40
C GLN A 293 -18.02 11.75 -13.12
N ILE A 294 -18.99 12.25 -12.36
CA ILE A 294 -19.49 11.56 -11.16
C ILE A 294 -20.93 11.18 -11.44
N VAL A 295 -21.26 9.89 -11.26
CA VAL A 295 -22.59 9.33 -11.50
C VAL A 295 -23.07 8.62 -10.24
N TRP A 296 -24.34 8.77 -9.86
CA TRP A 296 -24.88 8.14 -8.65
C TRP A 296 -26.37 7.81 -8.76
N THR A 297 -26.84 7.01 -7.81
CA THR A 297 -28.27 6.67 -7.64
C THR A 297 -28.94 7.72 -6.75
N SER A 298 -30.06 8.26 -7.21
CA SER A 298 -30.81 9.32 -6.54
C SER A 298 -32.31 8.96 -6.41
N PRO A 299 -32.86 8.87 -5.20
CA PRO A 299 -34.27 8.54 -4.99
C PRO A 299 -35.20 9.61 -5.57
N ALA A 300 -36.30 9.18 -6.19
CA ALA A 300 -37.37 10.07 -6.59
C ALA A 300 -38.61 9.93 -5.70
N SER A 301 -39.43 10.98 -5.69
CA SER A 301 -40.82 10.87 -5.25
C SER A 301 -41.56 9.80 -6.09
N GLY A 302 -42.02 8.71 -5.46
CA GLY A 302 -42.78 7.65 -6.15
C GLY A 302 -42.09 6.28 -6.23
N ASN A 303 -41.03 6.03 -5.44
CA ASN A 303 -40.31 4.75 -5.32
C ASN A 303 -39.52 4.32 -6.59
N VAL A 304 -39.18 5.24 -7.49
CA VAL A 304 -38.28 4.96 -8.61
C VAL A 304 -37.01 5.77 -8.40
N ASN A 305 -35.85 5.13 -8.40
CA ASN A 305 -34.57 5.85 -8.37
C ASN A 305 -34.24 6.41 -9.76
N TYR A 306 -33.55 7.54 -9.81
CA TYR A 306 -32.88 8.06 -11.00
C TYR A 306 -31.39 7.79 -10.95
N ILE A 307 -30.78 7.69 -12.12
CA ILE A 307 -29.34 7.80 -12.27
C ILE A 307 -29.03 9.25 -12.60
N LYS A 308 -28.17 9.90 -11.81
CA LYS A 308 -27.79 11.30 -11.94
C LYS A 308 -26.30 11.45 -12.22
N GLY A 309 -25.92 12.57 -12.82
CA GLY A 309 -24.53 12.91 -13.08
C GLY A 309 -24.18 14.37 -12.77
N GLN A 310 -22.91 14.61 -12.47
CA GLN A 310 -22.27 15.93 -12.39
C GLN A 310 -20.85 15.83 -12.93
N GLN A 311 -20.45 16.84 -13.71
CA GLN A 311 -19.12 16.91 -14.30
C GLN A 311 -18.28 18.00 -13.62
N TYR A 312 -16.97 17.76 -13.53
CA TYR A 312 -15.98 18.72 -13.04
C TYR A 312 -14.75 18.78 -13.96
N THR A 313 -14.14 19.95 -14.02
CA THR A 313 -12.79 20.19 -14.56
C THR A 313 -11.82 20.36 -13.40
N TYR A 314 -10.53 20.09 -13.62
CA TYR A 314 -9.46 20.30 -12.66
C TYR A 314 -8.32 21.11 -13.28
N ALA A 315 -7.46 21.70 -12.45
CA ALA A 315 -6.34 22.54 -12.88
C ALA A 315 -5.05 22.16 -12.16
N TYR A 316 -3.91 22.40 -12.81
CA TYR A 316 -2.57 22.21 -12.25
C TYR A 316 -1.89 23.55 -11.99
N ASP A 317 -1.07 23.61 -10.94
CA ASP A 317 -0.19 24.73 -10.66
C ASP A 317 1.05 24.74 -11.60
N SER A 318 1.95 25.70 -11.40
CA SER A 318 3.19 25.82 -12.19
C SER A 318 4.19 24.68 -11.98
N GLU A 319 4.06 23.95 -10.88
CA GLU A 319 4.88 22.79 -10.55
C GLU A 319 4.28 21.48 -11.06
N GLY A 320 3.08 21.52 -11.64
CA GLY A 320 2.37 20.36 -12.15
C GLY A 320 1.56 19.61 -11.09
N ASN A 321 1.32 20.19 -9.91
CA ASN A 321 0.44 19.59 -8.91
C ASN A 321 -1.01 20.01 -9.16
N VAL A 322 -1.95 19.11 -8.92
CA VAL A 322 -3.37 19.44 -8.97
C VAL A 322 -3.70 20.51 -7.90
N SER A 323 -4.48 21.53 -8.27
CA SER A 323 -4.62 22.77 -7.50
C SER A 323 -6.07 23.22 -7.25
N GLY A 324 -7.03 22.71 -8.02
CA GLY A 324 -8.45 22.97 -7.75
C GLY A 324 -9.40 22.26 -8.72
N LEU A 325 -10.69 22.30 -8.38
CA LEU A 325 -11.79 21.68 -9.11
C LEU A 325 -12.86 22.74 -9.45
N THR A 326 -13.45 22.67 -10.64
CA THR A 326 -14.53 23.57 -11.09
C THR A 326 -15.67 22.78 -11.72
N ALA A 327 -16.90 22.95 -11.21
CA ALA A 327 -18.08 22.29 -11.75
C ALA A 327 -18.36 22.73 -13.19
N VAL A 328 -18.67 21.77 -14.05
CA VAL A 328 -19.10 21.99 -15.44
C VAL A 328 -20.62 21.82 -15.51
N GLY A 329 -21.33 22.93 -15.74
CA GLY A 329 -22.79 22.93 -15.75
C GLY A 329 -23.39 22.58 -14.39
N SER A 330 -24.65 22.13 -14.41
CA SER A 330 -25.37 21.67 -13.22
C SER A 330 -25.61 20.17 -13.27
N GLU A 331 -25.95 19.60 -12.12
CA GLU A 331 -26.43 18.24 -11.99
C GLU A 331 -27.54 17.92 -13.01
N PHE A 332 -27.50 16.73 -13.59
CA PHE A 332 -28.43 16.29 -14.62
C PHE A 332 -28.89 14.84 -14.43
N ASN A 333 -30.04 14.49 -15.01
CA ASN A 333 -30.55 13.12 -15.01
C ASN A 333 -30.02 12.35 -16.22
N ILE A 334 -29.39 11.20 -15.96
CA ILE A 334 -28.95 10.24 -16.97
C ILE A 334 -30.10 9.32 -17.36
N SER A 335 -30.88 8.86 -16.38
CA SER A 335 -32.07 8.04 -16.62
C SER A 335 -33.37 8.82 -16.46
N SER A 336 -34.40 8.39 -17.17
CA SER A 336 -35.73 9.00 -17.24
C SER A 336 -36.69 8.48 -16.19
N GLY A 337 -36.39 7.32 -15.58
CA GLY A 337 -37.29 6.63 -14.65
C GLY A 337 -38.51 5.98 -15.31
N ALA A 338 -38.66 6.07 -16.63
CA ALA A 338 -39.83 5.57 -17.32
C ALA A 338 -39.79 4.04 -17.46
N GLY A 339 -40.89 3.37 -17.06
CA GLY A 339 -41.07 1.92 -17.28
C GLY A 339 -40.37 1.00 -16.28
N ALA A 340 -39.41 1.52 -15.50
CA ALA A 340 -38.73 0.77 -14.45
C ALA A 340 -39.40 0.97 -13.08
N THR A 341 -39.48 -0.09 -12.27
CA THR A 341 -39.90 0.00 -10.87
C THR A 341 -38.74 0.21 -9.90
N TYR A 342 -37.50 0.10 -10.39
CA TYR A 342 -36.26 0.34 -9.66
C TYR A 342 -35.13 0.61 -10.65
N GLN A 343 -34.17 1.44 -10.25
CA GLN A 343 -32.91 1.64 -10.96
C GLN A 343 -31.79 1.81 -9.92
N GLY A 344 -30.57 1.40 -10.23
CA GLY A 344 -29.46 1.56 -9.29
C GLY A 344 -28.14 1.05 -9.84
N SER A 345 -27.12 1.03 -8.98
CA SER A 345 -25.81 0.45 -9.27
C SER A 345 -25.20 0.95 -10.58
N PRO A 346 -25.12 2.27 -10.80
CA PRO A 346 -24.56 2.81 -12.03
C PRO A 346 -23.07 2.51 -12.11
N GLN A 347 -22.57 2.35 -13.33
CA GLN A 347 -21.16 2.21 -13.68
C GLN A 347 -20.87 3.11 -14.88
N VAL A 348 -19.63 3.52 -15.04
CA VAL A 348 -19.22 4.44 -16.10
C VAL A 348 -17.84 4.04 -16.63
N THR A 349 -17.65 4.14 -17.94
CA THR A 349 -16.34 3.94 -18.60
C THR A 349 -16.14 4.95 -19.72
N SER A 350 -14.89 5.33 -19.97
CA SER A 350 -14.51 6.16 -21.11
C SER A 350 -14.78 5.44 -22.42
N LEU A 351 -14.80 6.21 -23.50
CA LEU A 351 -14.80 5.70 -24.86
C LEU A 351 -13.63 6.30 -25.64
N SER A 352 -13.09 5.54 -26.59
CA SER A 352 -11.95 5.90 -27.44
C SER A 352 -12.17 7.16 -28.28
N ASP A 353 -13.44 7.57 -28.47
CA ASP A 353 -13.82 8.81 -29.15
C ASP A 353 -13.86 10.04 -28.21
N GLY A 354 -13.45 9.87 -26.94
CA GLY A 354 -13.49 10.88 -25.88
C GLY A 354 -14.85 10.96 -25.18
N GLY A 355 -15.85 10.19 -25.61
CA GLY A 355 -17.13 10.05 -24.94
C GLY A 355 -17.07 9.16 -23.70
N TYR A 356 -18.24 8.76 -23.22
CA TYR A 356 -18.37 7.81 -22.12
C TYR A 356 -19.69 7.04 -22.21
N LEU A 357 -19.72 5.83 -21.63
CA LEU A 357 -20.92 5.02 -21.49
C LEU A 357 -21.29 4.92 -20.01
N VAL A 358 -22.55 5.22 -19.68
CA VAL A 358 -23.12 4.94 -18.36
C VAL A 358 -24.00 3.70 -18.47
N VAL A 359 -23.81 2.73 -17.57
CA VAL A 359 -24.55 1.47 -17.48
C VAL A 359 -25.16 1.34 -16.09
N TRP A 360 -26.37 0.83 -15.96
CA TRP A 360 -27.03 0.65 -14.66
C TRP A 360 -27.98 -0.55 -14.68
N GLU A 361 -28.36 -1.04 -13.50
CA GLU A 361 -29.41 -2.05 -13.39
C GLU A 361 -30.78 -1.37 -13.31
N ALA A 362 -31.79 -1.98 -13.93
CA ALA A 362 -33.18 -1.55 -13.80
C ALA A 362 -34.11 -2.75 -13.71
N ILE A 363 -35.19 -2.62 -12.93
CA ILE A 363 -36.25 -3.63 -12.85
C ILE A 363 -37.38 -3.22 -13.78
N GLU A 364 -37.54 -3.95 -14.88
CA GLU A 364 -38.63 -3.76 -15.84
C GLU A 364 -39.43 -5.05 -15.94
N SER A 365 -40.76 -4.98 -15.80
CA SER A 365 -41.64 -6.16 -15.85
C SER A 365 -41.22 -7.29 -14.89
N SER A 366 -40.74 -6.91 -13.70
CA SER A 366 -40.25 -7.83 -12.64
C SER A 366 -38.96 -8.59 -12.97
N GLU A 367 -38.26 -8.22 -14.05
CA GLU A 367 -36.94 -8.75 -14.41
C GLU A 367 -35.86 -7.69 -14.18
N TYR A 368 -34.71 -8.08 -13.64
CA TYR A 368 -33.51 -7.26 -13.66
C TYR A 368 -32.95 -7.20 -15.08
N LYS A 369 -32.66 -5.99 -15.56
CA LYS A 369 -32.07 -5.74 -16.88
C LYS A 369 -30.91 -4.78 -16.75
N ILE A 370 -29.97 -4.91 -17.69
CA ILE A 370 -28.84 -4.02 -17.81
C ILE A 370 -29.20 -2.94 -18.83
N TYR A 371 -29.21 -1.70 -18.38
CA TYR A 371 -29.48 -0.52 -19.20
C TYR A 371 -28.19 0.26 -19.44
N GLY A 372 -28.18 1.09 -20.48
CA GLY A 372 -27.13 2.07 -20.65
C GLY A 372 -27.53 3.29 -21.46
N ARG A 373 -26.62 4.25 -21.51
CA ARG A 373 -26.71 5.46 -22.31
C ARG A 373 -25.32 5.98 -22.63
N GLN A 374 -25.04 6.17 -23.92
CA GLN A 374 -23.77 6.69 -24.40
C GLN A 374 -23.83 8.22 -24.54
N TYR A 375 -22.71 8.86 -24.23
CA TYR A 375 -22.48 10.29 -24.33
C TYR A 375 -21.28 10.57 -25.23
N ASN A 376 -21.38 11.65 -26.01
CA ASN A 376 -20.27 12.19 -26.78
C ASN A 376 -19.27 12.90 -25.86
N ALA A 377 -18.07 13.20 -26.39
CA ALA A 377 -17.02 13.91 -25.64
C ALA A 377 -17.42 15.29 -25.12
N ASP A 378 -18.43 15.94 -25.71
CA ASP A 378 -18.97 17.22 -25.25
C ASP A 378 -20.03 17.06 -24.13
N GLY A 379 -20.27 15.84 -23.66
CA GLY A 379 -21.28 15.52 -22.64
C GLY A 379 -22.71 15.45 -23.18
N SER A 380 -22.95 15.62 -24.49
CA SER A 380 -24.27 15.44 -25.07
C SER A 380 -24.60 13.95 -25.24
N PRO A 381 -25.87 13.54 -25.05
CA PRO A 381 -26.25 12.13 -25.21
C PRO A 381 -26.16 11.71 -26.68
N ALA A 382 -25.33 10.70 -26.96
CA ALA A 382 -25.23 10.05 -28.27
C ALA A 382 -26.42 9.10 -28.53
N THR A 383 -26.95 8.51 -27.45
CA THR A 383 -28.12 7.64 -27.49
C THR A 383 -29.22 8.09 -26.53
N GLY A 384 -30.42 7.56 -26.74
CA GLY A 384 -31.40 7.42 -25.66
C GLY A 384 -31.00 6.32 -24.68
N GLU A 385 -31.87 6.05 -23.71
CA GLU A 385 -31.76 4.87 -22.84
C GLU A 385 -31.98 3.59 -23.65
N MET A 386 -31.14 2.59 -23.42
CA MET A 386 -31.20 1.32 -24.13
C MET A 386 -31.03 0.14 -23.18
N THR A 387 -31.76 -0.94 -23.44
CA THR A 387 -31.50 -2.24 -22.80
C THR A 387 -30.30 -2.89 -23.48
N LEU A 388 -29.24 -3.13 -22.71
CA LEU A 388 -28.01 -3.79 -23.14
C LEU A 388 -28.10 -5.31 -22.97
N SER A 389 -28.76 -5.79 -21.91
CA SER A 389 -29.04 -7.22 -21.74
C SER A 389 -30.23 -7.48 -20.81
N SER A 390 -30.91 -8.60 -21.06
CA SER A 390 -31.79 -9.27 -20.09
C SER A 390 -30.97 -10.24 -19.24
N THR A 391 -31.36 -10.42 -17.97
CA THR A 391 -30.61 -11.28 -17.03
C THR A 391 -31.34 -12.60 -16.75
N GLY A 392 -32.65 -12.65 -17.00
CA GLY A 392 -33.53 -13.73 -16.55
C GLY A 392 -33.75 -13.78 -15.03
N LEU A 393 -33.15 -12.86 -14.26
CA LEU A 393 -33.32 -12.76 -12.81
C LEU A 393 -34.59 -11.99 -12.49
N THR A 394 -35.38 -12.52 -11.56
CA THR A 394 -36.64 -11.89 -11.12
C THR A 394 -36.56 -11.51 -9.66
N THR A 395 -37.32 -10.49 -9.26
CA THR A 395 -37.31 -9.96 -7.88
C THR A 395 -37.71 -10.98 -6.82
N GLY A 396 -38.47 -12.02 -7.18
CA GLY A 396 -38.85 -13.11 -6.28
C GLY A 396 -37.82 -14.23 -6.15
N ALA A 397 -36.78 -14.25 -6.99
CA ALA A 397 -35.72 -15.26 -6.95
C ALA A 397 -34.57 -14.89 -6.02
N LEU A 398 -34.32 -13.59 -5.82
CA LEU A 398 -33.27 -13.06 -4.95
C LEU A 398 -33.79 -12.99 -3.51
N GLY A 399 -33.41 -13.94 -2.66
CA GLY A 399 -33.77 -13.90 -1.24
C GLY A 399 -33.02 -12.80 -0.50
N ASN A 400 -33.49 -11.55 -0.52
CA ASN A 400 -33.01 -10.39 0.27
C ASN A 400 -31.48 -10.10 0.33
N SER A 401 -30.62 -10.84 -0.38
CA SER A 401 -29.17 -10.64 -0.37
C SER A 401 -28.74 -9.79 -1.55
N ASN A 402 -28.05 -8.68 -1.30
CA ASN A 402 -27.50 -7.81 -2.34
C ASN A 402 -26.39 -8.50 -3.17
N TYR A 403 -25.77 -9.55 -2.63
CA TYR A 403 -24.65 -10.29 -3.24
C TYR A 403 -25.01 -11.04 -4.54
N TRP A 404 -26.29 -11.36 -4.76
CA TRP A 404 -26.74 -12.15 -5.92
C TRP A 404 -27.53 -11.31 -6.95
N SER A 405 -27.46 -9.98 -6.88
CA SER A 405 -28.15 -9.08 -7.82
C SER A 405 -27.41 -8.98 -9.17
N ALA A 406 -28.11 -8.44 -10.16
CA ALA A 406 -27.59 -8.13 -11.49
C ALA A 406 -26.76 -6.84 -11.49
N LEU A 407 -25.76 -6.75 -10.60
CA LEU A 407 -24.88 -5.59 -10.52
C LEU A 407 -23.99 -5.56 -11.77
N PRO A 408 -24.05 -4.51 -12.61
CA PRO A 408 -23.17 -4.41 -13.75
C PRO A 408 -21.75 -4.00 -13.30
N SER A 409 -20.76 -4.37 -14.10
CA SER A 409 -19.44 -3.77 -14.13
C SER A 409 -19.05 -3.55 -15.59
N VAL A 410 -18.27 -2.50 -15.88
CA VAL A 410 -17.97 -2.09 -17.26
C VAL A 410 -16.51 -1.73 -17.43
N SER A 411 -15.96 -2.06 -18.60
CA SER A 411 -14.63 -1.64 -19.00
C SER A 411 -14.54 -1.53 -20.52
N GLU A 412 -14.03 -0.40 -21.02
CA GLU A 412 -13.64 -0.28 -22.41
C GLU A 412 -12.41 -1.15 -22.71
N LEU A 413 -12.50 -1.91 -23.80
CA LEU A 413 -11.45 -2.78 -24.29
C LEU A 413 -10.59 -2.05 -25.32
N SER A 414 -9.35 -2.51 -25.49
CA SER A 414 -8.38 -1.98 -26.46
C SER A 414 -8.87 -1.92 -27.92
N ASN A 415 -9.90 -2.69 -28.28
CA ASN A 415 -10.52 -2.68 -29.61
C ASN A 415 -11.68 -1.67 -29.76
N GLY A 416 -11.91 -0.82 -28.75
CA GLY A 416 -12.96 0.19 -28.72
C GLY A 416 -14.36 -0.33 -28.39
N LYS A 417 -14.51 -1.62 -28.06
CA LYS A 417 -15.77 -2.17 -27.52
C LYS A 417 -15.80 -2.05 -26.00
N VAL A 418 -16.98 -2.13 -25.41
CA VAL A 418 -17.15 -2.17 -23.96
C VAL A 418 -17.58 -3.56 -23.53
N ALA A 419 -16.82 -4.18 -22.62
CA ALA A 419 -17.24 -5.38 -21.92
C ALA A 419 -18.11 -4.98 -20.71
N ILE A 420 -19.25 -5.65 -20.56
CA ILE A 420 -20.20 -5.40 -19.48
C ILE A 420 -20.50 -6.74 -18.80
N SER A 421 -20.04 -6.92 -17.57
CA SER A 421 -20.32 -8.13 -16.77
C SER A 421 -21.48 -7.92 -15.82
N PHE A 422 -22.24 -8.98 -15.54
CA PHE A 422 -23.40 -8.98 -14.66
C PHE A 422 -23.81 -10.41 -14.28
N ALA A 423 -24.62 -10.56 -13.23
CA ALA A 423 -25.23 -11.84 -12.86
C ALA A 423 -26.43 -12.19 -13.76
N THR A 424 -26.59 -13.47 -14.05
CA THR A 424 -27.62 -14.05 -14.92
C THR A 424 -28.27 -15.29 -14.29
N LYS A 425 -29.45 -15.65 -14.78
CA LYS A 425 -30.15 -16.84 -14.31
C LYS A 425 -29.49 -18.12 -14.83
N GLY A 426 -28.93 -18.90 -13.91
CA GLY A 426 -28.41 -20.25 -14.12
C GLY A 426 -29.24 -21.33 -13.40
N SER A 427 -28.60 -22.46 -13.09
CA SER A 427 -29.10 -23.42 -12.08
C SER A 427 -29.31 -22.73 -10.72
N GLY A 428 -28.38 -21.86 -10.35
CA GLY A 428 -28.49 -20.82 -9.33
C GLY A 428 -28.38 -19.45 -9.99
N TYR A 429 -27.23 -18.80 -9.78
CA TYR A 429 -26.75 -17.62 -10.50
C TYR A 429 -25.47 -17.95 -11.26
N ASP A 430 -25.35 -17.44 -12.48
CA ASP A 430 -24.14 -17.49 -13.29
C ASP A 430 -23.66 -16.07 -13.59
N SER A 431 -22.35 -15.88 -13.72
CA SER A 431 -21.78 -14.61 -14.15
C SER A 431 -21.69 -14.59 -15.68
N SER A 432 -22.10 -13.48 -16.30
CA SER A 432 -22.08 -13.32 -17.75
C SER A 432 -21.41 -12.01 -18.16
N VAL A 433 -20.97 -11.96 -19.42
CA VAL A 433 -20.47 -10.76 -20.09
C VAL A 433 -21.21 -10.52 -21.39
N VAL A 434 -21.48 -9.26 -21.73
CA VAL A 434 -21.90 -8.82 -23.07
C VAL A 434 -20.90 -7.80 -23.61
N LEU A 435 -20.66 -7.83 -24.93
CA LEU A 435 -19.87 -6.82 -25.60
C LEU A 435 -20.79 -5.79 -26.28
N TYR A 436 -20.59 -4.53 -25.95
CA TYR A 436 -21.22 -3.38 -26.58
C TYR A 436 -20.26 -2.73 -27.57
N ASP A 437 -20.76 -2.36 -28.74
CA ASP A 437 -20.02 -1.64 -29.77
C ASP A 437 -20.53 -0.17 -29.81
N PRO A 438 -19.75 0.79 -29.27
CA PRO A 438 -20.11 2.21 -29.21
C PRO A 438 -20.26 2.88 -30.58
N ALA A 439 -19.60 2.37 -31.63
CA ALA A 439 -19.69 2.95 -32.97
C ALA A 439 -21.03 2.61 -33.65
N THR A 440 -21.54 1.41 -33.39
CA THR A 440 -22.83 0.94 -33.93
C THR A 440 -24.00 1.11 -32.95
N HIS A 441 -23.70 1.40 -31.69
CA HIS A 441 -24.64 1.41 -30.58
C HIS A 441 -25.39 0.08 -30.43
N THR A 442 -24.69 -1.05 -30.56
CA THR A 442 -25.29 -2.39 -30.47
C THR A 442 -24.62 -3.26 -29.42
N ALA A 443 -25.42 -4.01 -28.67
CA ALA A 443 -24.95 -5.04 -27.75
C ALA A 443 -25.05 -6.42 -28.42
N GLY A 444 -24.04 -7.26 -28.22
CA GLY A 444 -24.04 -8.65 -28.64
C GLY A 444 -24.94 -9.54 -27.79
N ALA A 445 -24.80 -10.86 -27.97
CA ALA A 445 -25.41 -11.82 -27.05
C ALA A 445 -24.55 -11.96 -25.78
N SER A 446 -25.20 -12.11 -24.62
CA SER A 446 -24.52 -12.41 -23.36
C SER A 446 -23.92 -13.81 -23.37
N THR A 447 -22.72 -13.96 -22.80
CA THR A 447 -22.02 -15.25 -22.65
C THR A 447 -21.67 -15.48 -21.19
N VAL A 448 -21.93 -16.68 -20.68
CA VAL A 448 -21.58 -17.10 -19.31
C VAL A 448 -20.06 -17.23 -19.18
N VAL A 449 -19.48 -16.66 -18.12
CA VAL A 449 -18.03 -16.60 -17.92
C VAL A 449 -17.47 -17.71 -17.03
N ASN A 450 -18.23 -18.12 -16.02
CA ASN A 450 -17.86 -19.22 -15.13
C ASN A 450 -17.94 -20.57 -15.85
N GLN A 451 -17.04 -21.49 -15.52
CA GLN A 451 -17.10 -22.89 -15.99
C GLN A 451 -17.80 -23.77 -14.94
N THR A 452 -17.63 -23.43 -13.67
CA THR A 452 -18.36 -24.06 -12.56
C THR A 452 -19.81 -23.61 -12.53
N SER A 453 -20.76 -24.56 -12.58
CA SER A 453 -22.20 -24.30 -12.46
C SER A 453 -22.81 -24.74 -11.12
N ALA A 454 -21.96 -25.27 -10.23
CA ALA A 454 -22.36 -25.68 -8.88
C ALA A 454 -22.34 -24.47 -7.96
N GLY A 455 -23.38 -24.34 -7.12
CA GLY A 455 -23.55 -23.15 -6.30
C GLY A 455 -23.97 -21.93 -7.13
N ASP A 456 -23.72 -20.76 -6.56
CA ASP A 456 -24.04 -19.44 -7.07
C ASP A 456 -22.75 -18.72 -7.45
N GLN A 457 -22.74 -18.10 -8.63
CA GLN A 457 -21.63 -17.35 -9.21
C GLN A 457 -22.13 -15.94 -9.56
N ALA A 458 -21.80 -14.90 -8.77
CA ALA A 458 -22.26 -13.53 -9.01
C ALA A 458 -21.25 -12.46 -8.57
N SER A 459 -21.71 -11.22 -8.33
CA SER A 459 -20.84 -10.06 -8.09
C SER A 459 -19.80 -9.85 -9.20
N ALA A 460 -20.19 -10.12 -10.45
CA ALA A 460 -19.25 -10.14 -11.58
C ALA A 460 -18.63 -8.76 -11.84
N SER A 461 -17.30 -8.66 -11.78
CA SER A 461 -16.56 -7.45 -12.13
C SER A 461 -15.68 -7.69 -13.36
N VAL A 462 -15.65 -6.75 -14.31
CA VAL A 462 -14.80 -6.81 -15.50
C VAL A 462 -13.76 -5.70 -15.48
N SER A 463 -12.53 -6.04 -15.82
CA SER A 463 -11.43 -5.09 -15.96
C SER A 463 -10.64 -5.39 -17.22
N ALA A 464 -10.48 -4.39 -18.08
CA ALA A 464 -9.53 -4.45 -19.19
C ALA A 464 -8.10 -4.56 -18.67
N LEU A 465 -7.30 -5.36 -19.35
CA LEU A 465 -5.87 -5.48 -19.14
C LEU A 465 -5.18 -4.69 -20.25
N ASP A 466 -4.10 -3.97 -19.93
CA ASP A 466 -3.44 -3.08 -20.91
C ASP A 466 -2.77 -3.85 -22.07
N ASN A 467 -2.56 -5.16 -21.92
CA ASN A 467 -2.14 -6.04 -23.02
C ASN A 467 -3.25 -6.31 -24.05
N GLY A 468 -4.45 -5.75 -23.85
CA GLY A 468 -5.60 -5.84 -24.74
C GLY A 468 -6.60 -6.95 -24.40
N ASN A 469 -6.32 -7.78 -23.41
CA ASN A 469 -7.25 -8.76 -22.87
C ASN A 469 -8.19 -8.12 -21.83
N PHE A 470 -9.09 -8.90 -21.24
CA PHE A 470 -9.83 -8.51 -20.05
C PHE A 470 -10.00 -9.69 -19.10
N VAL A 471 -10.08 -9.41 -17.81
CA VAL A 471 -10.42 -10.38 -16.77
C VAL A 471 -11.82 -10.12 -16.25
N VAL A 472 -12.58 -11.20 -16.04
CA VAL A 472 -13.84 -11.14 -15.31
C VAL A 472 -13.65 -11.90 -14.01
N THR A 473 -13.98 -11.26 -12.88
CA THR A 473 -13.95 -11.84 -11.54
C THR A 473 -15.35 -12.01 -10.99
N TRP A 474 -15.57 -12.98 -10.11
CA TRP A 474 -16.87 -13.23 -9.49
C TRP A 474 -16.73 -13.92 -8.13
N ASP A 475 -17.76 -13.80 -7.30
CA ASP A 475 -17.89 -14.50 -6.03
C ASP A 475 -18.56 -15.86 -6.26
N SER A 476 -18.04 -16.90 -5.62
CA SER A 476 -18.50 -18.28 -5.72
C SER A 476 -18.78 -18.86 -4.34
N ASN A 477 -19.92 -19.53 -4.16
CA ASN A 477 -20.21 -20.35 -2.95
C ASN A 477 -20.04 -21.85 -3.18
N ASN A 478 -19.27 -22.21 -4.22
CA ASN A 478 -19.04 -23.60 -4.56
C ASN A 478 -18.08 -24.27 -3.56
N ASN A 479 -18.65 -25.02 -2.62
CA ASN A 479 -17.88 -25.77 -1.61
C ASN A 479 -17.43 -27.16 -2.09
N SER A 480 -17.48 -27.45 -3.39
CA SER A 480 -17.00 -28.72 -3.96
C SER A 480 -15.60 -28.65 -4.59
N GLY A 481 -14.96 -27.46 -4.53
CA GLY A 481 -13.65 -27.17 -5.10
C GLY A 481 -12.52 -27.01 -4.05
N PRO A 482 -11.43 -26.29 -4.39
CA PRO A 482 -10.31 -26.00 -3.48
C PRO A 482 -10.74 -25.24 -2.22
N ASP A 483 -11.73 -24.36 -2.38
CA ASP A 483 -12.42 -23.72 -1.28
C ASP A 483 -13.53 -24.66 -0.75
N GLN A 484 -13.44 -24.96 0.55
CA GLN A 484 -14.30 -25.93 1.22
C GLN A 484 -15.23 -25.25 2.24
N THR A 485 -15.09 -23.93 2.45
CA THR A 485 -15.88 -23.20 3.46
C THR A 485 -16.13 -21.74 3.06
N GLY A 486 -17.39 -21.38 2.84
CA GLY A 486 -17.79 -19.98 2.67
C GLY A 486 -17.84 -19.56 1.20
N PHE A 487 -17.44 -18.33 0.95
CA PHE A 487 -17.33 -17.76 -0.40
C PHE A 487 -15.87 -17.53 -0.80
N SER A 488 -15.59 -17.72 -2.10
CA SER A 488 -14.30 -17.42 -2.72
C SER A 488 -14.42 -16.49 -3.91
N VAL A 489 -13.32 -15.80 -4.21
CA VAL A 489 -13.19 -14.94 -5.39
C VAL A 489 -12.50 -15.73 -6.51
N TRP A 490 -13.13 -15.74 -7.68
CA TRP A 490 -12.62 -16.42 -8.88
C TRP A 490 -12.42 -15.43 -10.01
N GLY A 491 -11.59 -15.81 -10.99
CA GLY A 491 -11.32 -15.01 -12.18
C GLY A 491 -11.16 -15.85 -13.44
N ARG A 492 -11.35 -15.24 -14.61
CA ARG A 492 -11.04 -15.82 -15.92
C ARG A 492 -10.71 -14.75 -16.95
N ILE A 493 -9.71 -15.03 -17.79
CA ILE A 493 -9.19 -14.08 -18.80
C ILE A 493 -9.78 -14.39 -20.17
N TYR A 494 -10.11 -13.31 -20.89
CA TYR A 494 -10.67 -13.29 -22.22
C TYR A 494 -9.87 -12.36 -23.13
N ASP A 495 -9.85 -12.66 -24.42
CA ASP A 495 -9.38 -11.72 -25.43
C ASP A 495 -10.40 -10.59 -25.67
N ALA A 496 -10.00 -9.55 -26.41
CA ALA A 496 -10.86 -8.40 -26.71
C ALA A 496 -12.16 -8.75 -27.49
N ASN A 497 -12.25 -9.95 -28.09
CA ASN A 497 -13.42 -10.41 -28.82
C ASN A 497 -14.38 -11.24 -27.94
N GLY A 498 -14.04 -11.44 -26.66
CA GLY A 498 -14.83 -12.21 -25.71
C GLY A 498 -14.57 -13.71 -25.78
N GLN A 499 -13.46 -14.15 -26.38
CA GLN A 499 -13.04 -15.54 -26.34
C GLN A 499 -12.19 -15.78 -25.09
N ALA A 500 -12.55 -16.79 -24.29
CA ALA A 500 -11.74 -17.17 -23.12
C ALA A 500 -10.36 -17.69 -23.54
N ILE A 501 -9.32 -17.20 -22.87
CA ILE A 501 -7.92 -17.61 -23.09
C ILE A 501 -7.31 -18.31 -21.86
N SER A 502 -8.04 -18.36 -20.73
CA SER A 502 -7.71 -19.16 -19.56
C SER A 502 -8.87 -20.07 -19.15
N ASN A 503 -8.59 -21.02 -18.24
CA ASN A 503 -9.62 -21.60 -17.37
C ASN A 503 -9.96 -20.62 -16.24
N GLU A 504 -11.04 -20.89 -15.50
CA GLU A 504 -11.28 -20.20 -14.23
C GLU A 504 -10.17 -20.52 -13.20
N PHE A 505 -9.78 -19.54 -12.40
CA PHE A 505 -8.76 -19.66 -11.36
C PHE A 505 -9.20 -18.96 -10.08
N LEU A 506 -8.68 -19.44 -8.94
CA LEU A 506 -8.97 -18.91 -7.61
C LEU A 506 -8.08 -17.69 -7.32
N ILE A 507 -8.68 -16.57 -6.92
CA ILE A 507 -7.97 -15.33 -6.62
C ILE A 507 -7.44 -15.33 -5.18
N ASN A 508 -8.28 -15.61 -4.20
CA ASN A 508 -7.87 -15.67 -2.80
C ASN A 508 -6.92 -16.86 -2.55
N THR A 509 -5.97 -16.70 -1.63
CA THR A 509 -5.05 -17.77 -1.20
C THR A 509 -5.56 -18.45 0.04
N VAL A 510 -6.13 -17.67 0.97
CA VAL A 510 -6.80 -18.20 2.15
C VAL A 510 -8.25 -18.52 1.78
N THR A 511 -8.70 -19.74 2.09
CA THR A 511 -10.03 -20.27 1.77
C THR A 511 -10.88 -20.52 3.02
N ALA A 512 -10.53 -19.90 4.13
CA ALA A 512 -11.27 -20.01 5.39
C ALA A 512 -12.10 -18.74 5.58
N GLY A 513 -13.39 -18.89 5.87
CA GLY A 513 -14.31 -17.75 5.95
C GLY A 513 -14.70 -17.23 4.57
N ASP A 514 -15.28 -16.04 4.51
CA ASP A 514 -15.87 -15.48 3.30
C ASP A 514 -14.90 -14.50 2.60
N GLN A 515 -14.73 -14.62 1.28
CA GLN A 515 -13.94 -13.72 0.43
C GLN A 515 -14.76 -13.22 -0.76
N HIS A 516 -14.75 -11.91 -1.02
CA HIS A 516 -15.72 -11.27 -1.91
C HIS A 516 -15.27 -9.97 -2.58
N LEU A 517 -16.04 -9.57 -3.60
CA LEU A 517 -16.10 -8.21 -4.17
C LEU A 517 -14.75 -7.70 -4.69
N ALA A 518 -14.06 -8.54 -5.45
CA ALA A 518 -12.77 -8.15 -6.01
C ALA A 518 -12.86 -6.97 -6.98
N LYS A 519 -11.87 -6.09 -6.89
CA LYS A 519 -11.55 -5.04 -7.85
C LYS A 519 -10.20 -5.33 -8.46
N VAL A 520 -10.13 -5.29 -9.79
CA VAL A 520 -8.89 -5.53 -10.54
C VAL A 520 -8.41 -4.25 -11.19
N VAL A 521 -7.13 -3.94 -10.98
CA VAL A 521 -6.39 -2.89 -11.67
C VAL A 521 -5.18 -3.51 -12.37
N SER A 522 -4.90 -3.08 -13.59
CA SER A 522 -3.88 -3.67 -14.47
C SER A 522 -2.72 -2.71 -14.71
N ARG A 523 -1.59 -3.27 -15.17
CA ARG A 523 -0.41 -2.54 -15.63
C ARG A 523 -0.24 -2.76 -17.13
N ALA A 524 0.61 -1.92 -17.74
CA ALA A 524 0.88 -1.89 -19.19
C ALA A 524 1.29 -3.24 -19.80
N ASP A 525 1.93 -4.11 -19.02
CA ASP A 525 2.39 -5.45 -19.42
C ASP A 525 1.28 -6.52 -19.35
N GLY A 526 0.09 -6.15 -18.86
CA GLY A 526 -1.06 -7.04 -18.67
C GLY A 526 -1.07 -7.77 -17.33
N SER A 527 -0.06 -7.60 -16.48
CA SER A 527 -0.13 -8.01 -15.07
C SER A 527 -1.20 -7.20 -14.35
N PHE A 528 -1.70 -7.73 -13.23
CA PHE A 528 -2.80 -7.09 -12.52
C PHE A 528 -2.80 -7.41 -11.02
N VAL A 529 -3.38 -6.50 -10.25
CA VAL A 529 -3.67 -6.70 -8.82
C VAL A 529 -5.15 -6.91 -8.67
N ALA A 530 -5.55 -7.99 -7.99
CA ALA A 530 -6.91 -8.15 -7.50
C ALA A 530 -6.95 -7.78 -6.01
N VAL A 531 -7.72 -6.75 -5.66
CA VAL A 531 -7.97 -6.31 -4.28
C VAL A 531 -9.36 -6.75 -3.87
N PHE A 532 -9.52 -7.40 -2.73
CA PHE A 532 -10.77 -8.03 -2.30
C PHE A 532 -10.95 -7.99 -0.78
N VAL A 533 -12.17 -8.23 -0.34
CA VAL A 533 -12.55 -8.32 1.06
C VAL A 533 -12.42 -9.77 1.53
N SER A 534 -11.92 -10.00 2.74
CA SER A 534 -11.67 -11.34 3.27
C SER A 534 -11.88 -11.43 4.79
N ALA A 535 -12.72 -12.36 5.24
CA ALA A 535 -13.02 -12.63 6.65
C ALA A 535 -12.11 -13.71 7.26
N THR A 536 -10.79 -13.57 7.12
CA THR A 536 -9.82 -14.66 7.29
C THR A 536 -9.15 -14.80 8.66
N ASP A 537 -9.51 -13.99 9.66
CA ASP A 537 -8.73 -13.92 10.88
C ASP A 537 -9.23 -14.82 12.02
N THR A 538 -8.31 -15.61 12.59
CA THR A 538 -8.56 -16.45 13.78
C THR A 538 -8.23 -15.77 15.12
N ALA A 539 -7.79 -14.48 15.13
CA ALA A 539 -7.87 -13.43 16.19
C ALA A 539 -6.79 -12.33 15.98
N PRO A 540 -6.87 -11.13 16.61
CA PRO A 540 -7.99 -10.30 17.07
C PRO A 540 -8.49 -9.35 15.96
N GLY A 541 -9.82 -9.19 15.86
CA GLY A 541 -10.53 -8.97 14.58
C GLY A 541 -11.30 -10.24 14.12
N ALA A 542 -11.26 -11.32 14.92
CA ALA A 542 -11.84 -12.62 14.60
C ALA A 542 -13.31 -12.52 14.13
N GLY A 543 -13.54 -12.87 12.87
CA GLY A 543 -14.87 -12.84 12.24
C GLY A 543 -15.26 -11.51 11.60
N THR A 544 -14.32 -10.57 11.44
CA THR A 544 -14.51 -9.32 10.67
C THR A 544 -13.74 -9.37 9.35
N ASN A 545 -14.15 -8.56 8.38
CA ASN A 545 -13.49 -8.45 7.09
C ASN A 545 -12.24 -7.56 7.13
N GLY A 546 -11.18 -7.99 6.45
CA GLY A 546 -10.02 -7.17 6.07
C GLY A 546 -9.95 -6.93 4.56
N ILE A 547 -9.12 -5.97 4.14
CA ILE A 547 -8.82 -5.70 2.72
C ILE A 547 -7.53 -6.39 2.35
N TYR A 548 -7.55 -7.22 1.32
CA TYR A 548 -6.39 -7.97 0.85
C TYR A 548 -6.17 -7.74 -0.63
N ALA A 549 -4.93 -7.94 -1.07
CA ALA A 549 -4.59 -7.93 -2.48
C ALA A 549 -3.75 -9.15 -2.86
N GLN A 550 -3.90 -9.60 -4.09
CA GLN A 550 -3.04 -10.59 -4.73
C GLN A 550 -2.59 -10.06 -6.08
N TYR A 551 -1.29 -10.09 -6.33
CA TYR A 551 -0.72 -9.74 -7.63
C TYR A 551 -0.69 -10.97 -8.56
N PHE A 552 -0.89 -10.73 -9.85
CA PHE A 552 -0.94 -11.74 -10.90
C PHE A 552 -0.15 -11.31 -12.12
N ASP A 553 0.44 -12.27 -12.81
CA ASP A 553 0.98 -12.07 -14.15
C ASP A 553 -0.14 -11.95 -15.21
N ALA A 554 0.25 -11.66 -16.45
CA ALA A 554 -0.69 -11.52 -17.56
C ALA A 554 -1.47 -12.80 -17.95
N HIS A 555 -1.07 -13.96 -17.44
CA HIS A 555 -1.73 -15.24 -17.67
C HIS A 555 -2.67 -15.63 -16.52
N GLY A 556 -2.72 -14.85 -15.44
CA GLY A 556 -3.51 -15.12 -14.25
C GLY A 556 -2.83 -16.06 -13.25
N ASN A 557 -1.50 -16.21 -13.32
CA ASN A 557 -0.73 -16.88 -12.28
C ASN A 557 -0.45 -15.90 -11.13
N LYS A 558 -0.57 -16.36 -9.88
CA LYS A 558 -0.25 -15.54 -8.70
C LYS A 558 1.24 -15.22 -8.67
N VAL A 559 1.57 -13.95 -8.41
CA VAL A 559 2.93 -13.46 -8.18
C VAL A 559 3.02 -12.96 -6.74
N GLY A 560 4.01 -13.44 -6.00
CA GLY A 560 4.15 -13.16 -4.58
C GLY A 560 2.97 -13.67 -3.74
N GLN A 561 3.00 -13.37 -2.45
CA GLN A 561 1.95 -13.76 -1.52
C GLN A 561 0.78 -12.76 -1.51
N GLN A 562 -0.37 -13.24 -1.05
CA GLN A 562 -1.49 -12.36 -0.70
C GLN A 562 -1.06 -11.40 0.41
N MET A 563 -1.34 -10.11 0.23
CA MET A 563 -1.01 -9.05 1.18
C MET A 563 -2.27 -8.50 1.85
N GLN A 564 -2.18 -8.16 3.13
CA GLN A 564 -3.21 -7.39 3.81
C GLN A 564 -2.93 -5.88 3.61
N ILE A 565 -3.93 -5.16 3.11
CA ILE A 565 -3.84 -3.73 2.79
C ILE A 565 -4.15 -2.86 4.01
N ASN A 566 -5.21 -3.16 4.74
CA ASN A 566 -5.49 -2.45 5.98
C ASN A 566 -4.46 -2.81 7.06
N GLN A 567 -3.98 -1.81 7.80
CA GLN A 567 -3.10 -2.04 8.95
C GLN A 567 -3.95 -2.20 10.22
N LEU A 568 -5.11 -1.56 10.27
CA LEU A 568 -6.08 -1.69 11.34
C LEU A 568 -6.92 -2.94 11.16
N THR A 569 -6.72 -3.94 12.03
CA THR A 569 -7.44 -5.23 11.99
C THR A 569 -8.71 -5.24 12.84
N TYR A 570 -9.08 -4.11 13.43
CA TYR A 570 -10.29 -4.00 14.25
C TYR A 570 -11.49 -3.61 13.40
N GLY A 571 -12.59 -4.37 13.55
CA GLY A 571 -13.88 -4.10 12.90
C GLY A 571 -13.89 -4.34 11.39
N GLU A 572 -15.06 -4.14 10.79
CA GLU A 572 -15.29 -4.48 9.37
C GLU A 572 -14.60 -3.49 8.43
N GLN A 573 -13.76 -4.02 7.55
CA GLN A 573 -13.18 -3.31 6.42
C GLN A 573 -13.88 -3.78 5.14
N ILE A 574 -14.60 -2.89 4.47
CA ILE A 574 -15.50 -3.25 3.37
C ILE A 574 -15.45 -2.23 2.23
N GLU A 575 -16.10 -2.54 1.12
CA GLU A 575 -16.31 -1.62 -0.02
C GLU A 575 -15.00 -1.07 -0.62
N VAL A 576 -14.12 -1.96 -1.04
CA VAL A 576 -12.81 -1.59 -1.59
C VAL A 576 -12.89 -1.00 -3.01
N ASN A 577 -12.00 -0.05 -3.28
CA ASN A 577 -11.69 0.46 -4.61
C ASN A 577 -10.18 0.70 -4.74
N ALA A 578 -9.65 0.73 -5.97
CA ALA A 578 -8.22 0.90 -6.19
C ALA A 578 -7.92 1.51 -7.56
N THR A 579 -6.76 2.15 -7.69
CA THR A 579 -6.21 2.64 -8.96
C THR A 579 -4.68 2.70 -8.92
N PHE A 580 -4.04 2.58 -10.08
CA PHE A 580 -2.61 2.91 -10.18
C PHE A 580 -2.43 4.42 -10.31
N MET A 581 -1.51 4.96 -9.53
CA MET A 581 -1.04 6.34 -9.63
C MET A 581 -0.08 6.48 -10.81
N ALA A 582 0.12 7.71 -11.32
CA ALA A 582 1.03 7.97 -12.42
C ALA A 582 2.49 7.51 -12.16
N GLY A 583 2.90 7.44 -10.89
CA GLY A 583 4.20 6.92 -10.46
C GLY A 583 4.29 5.38 -10.38
N GLY A 584 3.22 4.65 -10.70
CA GLY A 584 3.18 3.19 -10.66
C GLY A 584 2.83 2.58 -9.29
N GLN A 585 2.67 3.40 -8.25
CA GLN A 585 2.16 2.95 -6.95
C GLN A 585 0.67 2.61 -7.04
N LEU A 586 0.24 1.64 -6.25
CA LEU A 586 -1.16 1.27 -6.11
C LEU A 586 -1.79 2.13 -5.00
N TYR A 587 -2.85 2.87 -5.30
CA TYR A 587 -3.70 3.48 -4.28
C TYR A 587 -4.92 2.59 -4.03
N VAL A 588 -5.18 2.26 -2.77
CA VAL A 588 -6.35 1.49 -2.33
C VAL A 588 -7.16 2.34 -1.36
N THR A 589 -8.47 2.39 -1.54
CA THR A 589 -9.42 3.03 -0.63
C THR A 589 -10.52 2.06 -0.20
N TRP A 590 -11.03 2.21 1.03
CA TRP A 590 -12.08 1.35 1.59
C TRP A 590 -12.86 2.06 2.70
N THR A 591 -14.00 1.47 3.06
CA THR A 591 -14.80 1.87 4.21
C THR A 591 -14.33 1.12 5.46
N ASP A 592 -13.92 1.85 6.49
CA ASP A 592 -13.59 1.33 7.82
C ASP A 592 -14.76 1.55 8.78
N GLN A 593 -15.43 0.46 9.18
CA GLN A 593 -16.51 0.44 10.19
C GLN A 593 -16.00 0.08 11.59
N GLY A 594 -14.69 -0.11 11.75
CA GLY A 594 -14.07 -0.53 13.00
C GLY A 594 -13.56 0.64 13.82
N VAL A 595 -12.46 1.23 13.37
CA VAL A 595 -11.80 2.33 14.09
C VAL A 595 -12.43 3.67 13.72
N GLY A 596 -12.97 3.76 12.50
CA GLY A 596 -13.75 4.89 12.02
C GLY A 596 -12.99 6.20 12.14
N ASP A 597 -13.74 7.31 12.22
CA ASP A 597 -13.23 8.65 12.51
C ASP A 597 -13.67 9.16 13.90
N GLY A 598 -14.31 8.28 14.69
CA GLY A 598 -14.88 8.56 16.00
C GLY A 598 -16.38 8.87 16.02
N SER A 599 -17.08 8.94 14.88
CA SER A 599 -18.55 9.18 14.85
C SER A 599 -19.32 8.32 13.83
N GLY A 600 -18.75 7.21 13.40
CA GLY A 600 -19.31 6.25 12.46
C GLY A 600 -18.17 5.55 11.74
N SER A 601 -18.42 5.17 10.48
CA SER A 601 -17.35 4.71 9.58
C SER A 601 -16.57 5.85 8.94
N ALA A 602 -15.35 5.53 8.53
CA ALA A 602 -14.45 6.43 7.82
C ALA A 602 -14.09 5.88 6.43
N ILE A 603 -13.69 6.79 5.55
CA ILE A 603 -13.02 6.43 4.31
C ILE A 603 -11.52 6.39 4.58
N LYS A 604 -10.90 5.24 4.35
CA LYS A 604 -9.46 5.03 4.51
C LYS A 604 -8.80 4.93 3.15
N GLY A 605 -7.57 5.43 3.07
CA GLY A 605 -6.72 5.28 1.90
C GLY A 605 -5.34 4.76 2.29
N ARG A 606 -4.70 4.04 1.38
CA ARG A 606 -3.31 3.61 1.50
C ARG A 606 -2.66 3.62 0.13
N ILE A 607 -1.47 4.23 0.04
CA ILE A 607 -0.59 4.10 -1.12
C ILE A 607 0.31 2.90 -0.86
N VAL A 608 0.44 2.01 -1.83
CA VAL A 608 1.27 0.82 -1.77
C VAL A 608 2.29 0.92 -2.89
N ASP A 609 3.55 1.06 -2.51
CA ASP A 609 4.64 0.82 -3.44
C ASP A 609 4.77 -0.69 -3.66
N LEU A 610 4.18 -1.18 -4.76
CA LEU A 610 4.25 -2.61 -5.09
C LEU A 610 5.70 -3.04 -5.36
N ASN A 611 6.55 -2.16 -5.88
CA ASN A 611 7.93 -2.49 -6.15
C ASN A 611 8.70 -2.69 -4.86
N GLU A 612 8.54 -1.79 -3.88
CA GLU A 612 9.15 -1.99 -2.56
C GLU A 612 8.50 -3.17 -1.81
N THR A 613 7.16 -3.28 -1.84
CA THR A 613 6.41 -4.27 -1.05
C THR A 613 6.59 -5.69 -1.56
N LEU A 614 6.65 -5.87 -2.88
CA LEU A 614 6.95 -7.15 -3.49
C LEU A 614 8.45 -7.33 -3.69
N GLY A 615 9.27 -6.29 -3.51
CA GLY A 615 10.69 -6.21 -3.86
C GLY A 615 11.00 -6.42 -5.33
N LEU A 616 10.20 -5.80 -6.20
CA LEU A 616 10.46 -5.69 -7.63
C LEU A 616 11.51 -4.58 -7.85
N LYS A 617 12.76 -4.93 -8.15
CA LYS A 617 13.72 -3.95 -8.69
C LYS A 617 13.27 -3.58 -10.09
N ASP A 618 13.14 -2.28 -10.35
CA ASP A 618 12.99 -1.79 -11.71
C ASP A 618 14.35 -1.88 -12.42
N ASP A 619 14.56 -2.97 -13.16
CA ASP A 619 15.75 -3.19 -13.96
C ASP A 619 15.60 -2.68 -15.40
N GLY A 620 14.46 -2.06 -15.73
CA GLY A 620 14.14 -1.58 -17.08
C GLY A 620 13.90 -2.68 -18.12
N ASN A 621 13.80 -3.96 -17.73
CA ASN A 621 13.66 -5.09 -18.66
C ASN A 621 12.35 -5.89 -18.50
N GLY A 622 11.48 -5.53 -17.55
CA GLY A 622 10.20 -6.21 -17.36
C GLY A 622 10.32 -7.58 -16.68
N LEU A 623 11.33 -7.76 -15.83
CA LEU A 623 11.46 -8.94 -14.99
C LEU A 623 10.79 -8.71 -13.62
N THR A 624 9.94 -9.65 -13.22
CA THR A 624 9.40 -9.74 -11.85
C THR A 624 10.52 -10.14 -10.89
N HIS A 625 10.92 -9.21 -10.02
CA HIS A 625 11.84 -9.43 -8.91
C HIS A 625 11.05 -9.50 -7.58
N ILE A 626 11.41 -10.38 -6.65
CA ILE A 626 10.74 -10.49 -5.34
C ILE A 626 11.76 -10.16 -4.25
N ASP A 627 11.45 -9.27 -3.30
CA ASP A 627 12.24 -8.96 -2.08
C ASP A 627 11.51 -8.03 -1.07
N TYR A 628 10.65 -8.59 -0.20
CA TYR A 628 10.57 -8.26 1.25
C TYR A 628 9.57 -9.20 1.95
N GLN A 629 10.08 -10.06 2.83
CA GLN A 629 9.32 -10.70 3.91
C GLN A 629 10.24 -10.92 5.14
N PRO A 630 9.82 -10.56 6.36
CA PRO A 630 10.48 -11.03 7.57
C PRO A 630 10.24 -12.53 7.79
N ALA A 631 11.33 -13.28 7.97
CA ALA A 631 11.43 -14.63 8.54
C ALA A 631 10.50 -15.71 7.94
N GLN A 632 10.84 -16.22 6.75
CA GLN A 632 10.41 -17.56 6.32
C GLN A 632 11.53 -18.59 6.52
N PHE A 633 11.21 -19.73 7.12
CA PHE A 633 12.15 -20.85 7.25
C PHE A 633 12.39 -21.59 5.91
N TYR A 634 11.55 -21.38 4.89
CA TYR A 634 11.60 -22.07 3.60
C TYR A 634 11.37 -21.07 2.45
N VAL A 635 12.25 -21.06 1.45
CA VAL A 635 12.17 -20.20 0.25
C VAL A 635 12.12 -21.10 -0.98
N ASN A 636 11.16 -20.89 -1.88
CA ASN A 636 11.08 -21.62 -3.15
C ASN A 636 10.93 -20.64 -4.32
N GLY A 637 11.72 -20.84 -5.37
CA GLY A 637 11.63 -20.11 -6.62
C GLY A 637 10.59 -20.67 -7.60
N THR A 638 10.67 -20.24 -8.84
CA THR A 638 9.84 -20.56 -10.01
C THR A 638 10.68 -21.29 -11.07
N ASP A 639 10.06 -21.77 -12.14
CA ASP A 639 10.81 -22.44 -13.24
C ASP A 639 11.44 -21.40 -14.21
N GLY A 640 11.74 -20.18 -13.75
CA GLY A 640 12.43 -19.14 -14.52
C GLY A 640 13.46 -18.41 -13.67
N ASN A 641 14.27 -17.55 -14.30
CA ASN A 641 15.36 -16.84 -13.62
C ASN A 641 14.86 -15.99 -12.45
N ASP A 642 15.18 -16.43 -11.24
CA ASP A 642 14.75 -15.81 -10.00
C ASP A 642 15.89 -15.00 -9.36
N ALA A 643 15.50 -14.09 -8.48
CA ALA A 643 16.41 -13.59 -7.47
C ALA A 643 15.73 -13.73 -6.12
N LEU A 644 16.35 -14.48 -5.22
CA LEU A 644 15.76 -14.96 -3.98
C LEU A 644 16.54 -14.40 -2.79
N ASP A 645 15.92 -13.54 -1.98
CA ASP A 645 16.47 -13.22 -0.66
C ASP A 645 16.21 -14.35 0.35
N ALA A 646 17.24 -15.17 0.54
CA ALA A 646 17.29 -16.26 1.51
C ALA A 646 18.02 -15.86 2.81
N ARG A 647 18.20 -14.56 3.10
CA ARG A 647 18.79 -14.10 4.36
C ARG A 647 17.90 -14.48 5.55
N GLY A 648 18.32 -15.51 6.29
CA GLY A 648 17.57 -16.06 7.44
C GLY A 648 16.73 -17.30 7.12
N ALA A 649 16.74 -17.79 5.87
CA ALA A 649 16.07 -19.03 5.48
C ALA A 649 16.78 -20.29 6.05
N ILE A 650 16.01 -21.35 6.33
CA ILE A 650 16.54 -22.67 6.70
C ILE A 650 16.67 -23.58 5.48
N THR A 651 15.82 -23.44 4.47
CA THR A 651 15.85 -24.23 3.24
C THR A 651 15.51 -23.34 2.04
N VAL A 652 16.26 -23.50 0.94
CA VAL A 652 16.03 -22.82 -0.34
C VAL A 652 15.96 -23.86 -1.47
N ASP A 653 15.00 -23.69 -2.39
CA ASP A 653 14.88 -24.44 -3.64
C ASP A 653 14.50 -23.49 -4.79
N ALA A 654 15.47 -23.06 -5.61
CA ALA A 654 15.25 -22.00 -6.61
C ALA A 654 14.58 -22.53 -7.90
N LYS A 655 14.78 -23.81 -8.22
CA LYS A 655 14.16 -24.59 -9.32
C LYS A 655 14.84 -24.36 -10.68
N ASP A 656 14.11 -24.30 -11.77
CA ASP A 656 14.70 -24.18 -13.11
C ASP A 656 14.92 -22.69 -13.39
N GLY A 657 16.08 -22.27 -13.90
CA GLY A 657 16.35 -20.85 -14.12
C GLY A 657 17.80 -20.50 -13.85
N ASN A 658 18.25 -19.34 -14.31
CA ASN A 658 19.52 -18.76 -13.86
C ASN A 658 19.24 -17.84 -12.67
N ASP A 659 19.39 -18.37 -11.47
CA ASP A 659 18.88 -17.77 -10.25
C ASP A 659 19.95 -17.00 -9.48
N THR A 660 19.53 -16.07 -8.63
CA THR A 660 20.42 -15.28 -7.75
C THR A 660 19.94 -15.34 -6.31
N ILE A 661 20.63 -16.08 -5.45
CA ILE A 661 20.22 -16.39 -4.08
C ILE A 661 21.05 -15.57 -3.07
N PHE A 662 20.43 -14.65 -2.32
CA PHE A 662 21.10 -13.85 -1.30
C PHE A 662 21.07 -14.53 0.07
N ILE A 663 22.22 -14.66 0.73
CA ILE A 663 22.33 -15.19 2.09
C ILE A 663 23.26 -14.32 2.95
N ASN A 664 22.97 -14.21 4.25
CA ASN A 664 23.75 -13.42 5.20
C ASN A 664 24.30 -14.24 6.38
N SER A 665 23.99 -15.53 6.42
CA SER A 665 24.41 -16.44 7.48
C SER A 665 24.58 -17.86 6.95
N THR A 666 25.33 -18.68 7.70
CA THR A 666 25.54 -20.11 7.43
C THR A 666 24.52 -21.01 8.13
N ASN A 667 23.47 -20.43 8.72
CA ASN A 667 22.48 -21.13 9.55
C ASN A 667 21.31 -21.72 8.73
N PHE A 668 21.63 -22.41 7.64
CA PHE A 668 20.67 -23.15 6.81
C PHE A 668 20.92 -24.66 6.86
N THR A 669 19.93 -25.42 6.41
CA THR A 669 19.95 -26.87 6.26
C THR A 669 20.14 -27.30 4.81
N SER A 670 19.61 -26.55 3.84
CA SER A 670 19.83 -26.79 2.41
C SER A 670 19.65 -25.53 1.56
N ILE A 671 20.47 -25.37 0.52
CA ILE A 671 20.28 -24.42 -0.58
C ILE A 671 20.41 -25.20 -1.87
N ASN A 672 19.40 -25.15 -2.72
CA ASN A 672 19.40 -25.75 -4.04
C ASN A 672 19.14 -24.65 -5.07
N GLY A 673 20.09 -24.36 -5.96
CA GLY A 673 19.85 -23.49 -7.12
C GLY A 673 18.93 -24.19 -8.13
N GLY A 674 19.14 -25.48 -8.35
CA GLY A 674 18.30 -26.26 -9.25
C GLY A 674 18.95 -26.35 -10.63
N GLU A 675 18.19 -26.18 -11.72
CA GLU A 675 18.72 -26.35 -13.07
C GLU A 675 18.96 -24.98 -13.73
N GLY A 676 20.22 -24.65 -14.02
CA GLY A 676 20.57 -23.44 -14.75
C GLY A 676 21.97 -22.94 -14.43
N HIS A 677 22.17 -21.63 -14.39
CA HIS A 677 23.46 -21.01 -14.05
C HIS A 677 23.28 -20.03 -12.91
N ASP A 678 23.44 -20.55 -11.70
CA ASP A 678 22.95 -19.95 -10.47
C ASP A 678 24.05 -19.22 -9.69
N THR A 679 23.63 -18.16 -8.99
CA THR A 679 24.51 -17.26 -8.26
C THR A 679 24.14 -17.23 -6.79
N LEU A 680 25.06 -17.61 -5.92
CA LEU A 680 24.95 -17.41 -4.48
C LEU A 680 25.61 -16.09 -4.07
N VAL A 681 24.82 -15.13 -3.62
CA VAL A 681 25.29 -13.84 -3.11
C VAL A 681 25.48 -13.92 -1.60
N TRP A 682 26.71 -13.69 -1.15
CA TRP A 682 27.04 -13.55 0.25
C TRP A 682 26.95 -12.08 0.69
N ASP A 683 25.83 -11.76 1.34
CA ASP A 683 25.49 -10.45 1.86
C ASP A 683 25.62 -10.41 3.39
N SER A 684 26.86 -10.52 3.87
CA SER A 684 27.18 -10.49 5.30
C SER A 684 28.46 -9.72 5.55
N TYR A 685 28.57 -9.01 6.67
CA TYR A 685 29.83 -8.36 7.08
C TYR A 685 30.90 -9.34 7.59
N ASN A 686 30.63 -10.64 7.52
CA ASN A 686 31.52 -11.71 7.98
C ASN A 686 32.22 -12.41 6.82
N ASN A 687 33.32 -13.10 7.11
CA ASN A 687 33.94 -14.02 6.17
C ASN A 687 33.04 -15.23 5.90
N LEU A 688 33.15 -15.81 4.70
CA LEU A 688 32.45 -17.03 4.32
C LEU A 688 33.43 -18.22 4.29
N GLU A 689 33.22 -19.19 5.18
CA GLU A 689 33.98 -20.45 5.23
C GLU A 689 33.15 -21.59 4.64
N LEU A 690 33.35 -21.89 3.35
CA LEU A 690 32.52 -22.86 2.63
C LEU A 690 32.65 -24.29 3.15
N GLY A 691 33.83 -24.70 3.64
CA GLY A 691 34.02 -26.05 4.19
C GLY A 691 33.08 -26.40 5.36
N SER A 692 32.39 -25.43 5.96
CA SER A 692 31.37 -25.66 7.00
C SER A 692 29.94 -25.85 6.46
N VAL A 693 29.69 -25.50 5.20
CA VAL A 693 28.35 -25.42 4.60
C VAL A 693 28.21 -26.02 3.20
N SER A 694 29.29 -26.26 2.46
CA SER A 694 29.27 -26.71 1.05
C SER A 694 28.39 -27.94 0.83
N SER A 695 28.46 -28.92 1.73
CA SER A 695 27.63 -30.14 1.70
C SER A 695 26.11 -29.92 1.76
N LYS A 696 25.68 -28.69 2.08
CA LYS A 696 24.27 -28.27 2.13
C LYS A 696 23.86 -27.43 0.92
N ILE A 697 24.77 -27.14 -0.01
CA ILE A 697 24.55 -26.29 -1.17
C ILE A 697 24.69 -27.16 -2.43
N SER A 698 23.78 -27.02 -3.39
CA SER A 698 23.83 -27.69 -4.70
C SER A 698 23.31 -26.78 -5.81
N GLY A 699 23.73 -27.02 -7.05
CA GLY A 699 23.38 -26.24 -8.24
C GLY A 699 23.79 -24.77 -8.10
N ILE A 700 25.07 -24.48 -7.87
CA ILE A 700 25.58 -23.10 -7.78
C ILE A 700 26.88 -22.98 -8.56
N GLU A 701 26.87 -22.12 -9.57
CA GLU A 701 27.99 -21.90 -10.49
C GLU A 701 28.75 -20.61 -10.14
N VAL A 702 28.12 -19.66 -9.45
CA VAL A 702 28.71 -18.37 -9.11
C VAL A 702 28.58 -18.07 -7.61
N ILE A 703 29.65 -17.54 -7.02
CA ILE A 703 29.58 -16.85 -5.73
C ILE A 703 29.89 -15.36 -5.95
N HIS A 704 29.02 -14.50 -5.41
CA HIS A 704 29.22 -13.06 -5.38
C HIS A 704 29.36 -12.56 -3.95
N MET A 705 30.45 -11.82 -3.66
CA MET A 705 30.69 -11.19 -2.36
C MET A 705 30.13 -9.75 -2.38
N GLY A 706 29.05 -9.47 -1.64
CA GLY A 706 28.07 -8.44 -2.06
C GLY A 706 27.86 -7.17 -1.21
N ASN A 707 28.70 -6.82 -0.22
CA ASN A 707 28.35 -5.75 0.75
C ASN A 707 29.27 -4.52 0.84
N ASN A 708 30.09 -4.25 -0.18
CA ASN A 708 31.00 -3.10 -0.21
C ASN A 708 32.06 -3.04 0.93
N SER A 709 32.27 -4.16 1.65
CA SER A 709 33.25 -4.31 2.73
C SER A 709 34.22 -5.44 2.40
N ALA A 710 35.49 -5.30 2.79
CA ALA A 710 36.50 -6.34 2.53
C ALA A 710 36.20 -7.62 3.33
N GLN A 711 36.02 -8.73 2.64
CA GLN A 711 35.75 -10.03 3.21
C GLN A 711 36.72 -11.10 2.70
N THR A 712 36.79 -12.23 3.40
CA THR A 712 37.49 -13.43 2.94
C THR A 712 36.51 -14.56 2.66
N LEU A 713 36.57 -15.11 1.45
CA LEU A 713 36.00 -16.40 1.08
C LEU A 713 37.07 -17.49 1.24
N VAL A 714 36.82 -18.49 2.09
CA VAL A 714 37.71 -19.65 2.25
C VAL A 714 37.08 -20.83 1.52
N ILE A 715 37.82 -21.38 0.54
CA ILE A 715 37.31 -22.42 -0.37
C ILE A 715 38.36 -23.48 -0.69
N SER A 716 37.90 -24.72 -0.85
CA SER A 716 38.68 -25.90 -1.23
C SER A 716 38.09 -26.59 -2.47
N ALA A 717 38.84 -27.54 -3.05
CA ALA A 717 38.35 -28.30 -4.20
C ALA A 717 37.13 -29.18 -3.87
N SER A 718 37.00 -29.67 -2.63
CA SER A 718 35.80 -30.41 -2.20
C SER A 718 34.56 -29.53 -2.14
N ASP A 719 34.72 -28.25 -1.77
CA ASP A 719 33.59 -27.33 -1.69
C ASP A 719 33.01 -27.05 -3.08
N VAL A 720 33.88 -26.91 -4.09
CA VAL A 720 33.48 -26.75 -5.50
C VAL A 720 32.69 -27.96 -5.98
N LEU A 721 33.17 -29.17 -5.66
CA LEU A 721 32.49 -30.43 -6.03
C LEU A 721 31.12 -30.58 -5.36
N ASP A 722 30.97 -30.15 -4.11
CA ASP A 722 29.69 -30.22 -3.40
C ASP A 722 28.68 -29.24 -4.01
N MET A 723 29.11 -27.99 -4.26
CA MET A 723 28.23 -26.89 -4.67
C MET A 723 27.78 -26.96 -6.14
N THR A 724 28.67 -27.31 -7.06
CA THR A 724 28.40 -27.32 -8.52
C THR A 724 27.78 -28.65 -9.00
N LYS A 725 27.14 -29.38 -8.08
CA LYS A 725 26.70 -30.75 -8.35
C LYS A 725 25.31 -30.78 -8.99
N ASP A 726 25.28 -30.91 -10.32
CA ASP A 726 24.06 -31.12 -11.10
C ASP A 726 23.96 -32.53 -11.71
N ASN A 727 22.74 -32.88 -12.15
CA ASN A 727 22.37 -34.21 -12.65
C ASN A 727 23.02 -34.57 -14.00
N GLY A 728 24.35 -34.72 -14.05
CA GLY A 728 25.08 -35.31 -15.19
C GLY A 728 26.25 -34.50 -15.75
N GLU A 729 26.61 -33.39 -15.10
CA GLU A 729 27.79 -32.59 -15.43
C GLU A 729 29.09 -33.39 -15.20
N THR A 730 30.10 -33.19 -16.05
CA THR A 730 31.44 -33.81 -15.91
C THR A 730 32.53 -32.79 -15.61
N GLY A 731 32.18 -31.50 -15.53
CA GLY A 731 33.05 -30.39 -15.17
C GLY A 731 32.47 -29.62 -13.98
N HIS A 732 33.31 -29.16 -13.08
CA HIS A 732 32.93 -28.44 -11.88
C HIS A 732 33.66 -27.10 -11.87
N VAL A 733 32.94 -26.05 -12.26
CA VAL A 733 33.51 -24.72 -12.47
C VAL A 733 32.76 -23.73 -11.59
N LEU A 734 33.48 -23.06 -10.70
CA LEU A 734 32.91 -22.03 -9.85
C LEU A 734 33.51 -20.66 -10.16
N TYR A 735 32.66 -19.70 -10.49
CA TYR A 735 33.01 -18.30 -10.67
C TYR A 735 32.91 -17.57 -9.34
N ILE A 736 33.89 -16.71 -9.06
CA ILE A 736 33.92 -15.91 -7.85
C ILE A 736 34.08 -14.45 -8.25
N THR A 737 33.14 -13.62 -7.81
CA THR A 737 33.11 -12.18 -8.05
C THR A 737 32.96 -11.43 -6.73
N GLY A 738 33.36 -10.17 -6.71
CA GLY A 738 33.31 -9.34 -5.51
C GLY A 738 34.00 -8.00 -5.72
N ASP A 739 34.28 -7.30 -4.63
CA ASP A 739 34.96 -6.02 -4.69
C ASP A 739 36.43 -6.16 -5.08
N ASP A 740 36.80 -5.56 -6.21
CA ASP A 740 38.18 -5.47 -6.71
C ASP A 740 38.87 -4.15 -6.31
N GLY A 741 38.18 -3.29 -5.56
CA GLY A 741 38.66 -2.00 -5.06
C GLY A 741 38.52 -0.83 -6.01
N ASP A 742 38.03 -1.04 -7.24
CA ASP A 742 37.73 0.04 -8.19
C ASP A 742 36.24 0.44 -8.18
N SER A 743 35.36 -0.42 -7.65
CA SER A 743 33.89 -0.28 -7.58
C SER A 743 33.37 0.49 -6.35
N ASN A 744 34.11 0.56 -5.24
CA ASN A 744 33.64 1.12 -3.97
C ASN A 744 34.35 2.43 -3.58
N LYS A 745 33.66 3.33 -2.87
CA LYS A 745 34.24 4.61 -2.37
C LYS A 745 35.29 4.40 -1.25
N SER A 746 35.44 3.18 -0.74
CA SER A 746 36.29 2.81 0.40
C SER A 746 37.66 2.24 0.00
N GLY A 747 37.82 1.77 -1.25
CA GLY A 747 39.01 1.05 -1.72
C GLY A 747 39.16 -0.36 -1.15
N ALA A 748 38.08 -0.94 -0.58
CA ALA A 748 38.10 -2.28 0.00
C ALA A 748 38.20 -3.35 -1.11
N ARG A 749 38.97 -4.43 -0.85
CA ARG A 749 39.15 -5.56 -1.78
C ARG A 749 38.84 -6.88 -1.09
N ASP A 750 38.01 -7.68 -1.71
CA ASP A 750 37.72 -9.04 -1.25
C ASP A 750 38.89 -9.99 -1.49
N THR A 751 38.93 -11.05 -0.69
CA THR A 751 39.99 -12.04 -0.69
C THR A 751 39.43 -13.45 -0.87
N VAL A 752 39.98 -14.20 -1.81
CA VAL A 752 39.74 -15.65 -1.95
C VAL A 752 40.95 -16.39 -1.39
N SER A 753 40.73 -17.19 -0.36
CA SER A 753 41.77 -17.99 0.31
C SER A 753 41.72 -19.43 -0.20
N ILE A 754 42.79 -19.86 -0.88
CA ILE A 754 42.93 -21.23 -1.45
C ILE A 754 44.28 -21.85 -1.07
N ASP A 755 44.34 -23.18 -0.97
CA ASP A 755 45.64 -23.87 -0.87
C ASP A 755 46.33 -23.93 -2.23
N LYS A 756 47.17 -22.93 -2.52
CA LYS A 756 47.92 -22.82 -3.78
C LYS A 756 48.83 -24.02 -4.10
N SER A 757 49.09 -24.93 -3.15
CA SER A 757 49.88 -26.13 -3.44
C SER A 757 49.12 -27.17 -4.28
N VAL A 758 47.78 -27.11 -4.29
CA VAL A 758 46.91 -28.03 -5.03
C VAL A 758 46.23 -27.40 -6.25
N TRP A 759 46.47 -26.12 -6.52
CA TRP A 759 45.93 -25.38 -7.66
C TRP A 759 47.04 -24.88 -8.59
N THR A 760 46.88 -25.07 -9.90
CA THR A 760 47.75 -24.49 -10.93
C THR A 760 47.04 -23.31 -11.59
N ALA A 761 47.68 -22.14 -11.59
CA ALA A 761 47.18 -20.96 -12.29
C ALA A 761 47.29 -21.13 -13.82
N GLY A 762 46.19 -20.87 -14.51
CA GLY A 762 46.07 -20.90 -15.97
C GLY A 762 46.15 -19.51 -16.61
N ALA A 763 45.83 -19.44 -17.90
CA ALA A 763 45.64 -18.16 -18.57
C ALA A 763 44.29 -17.54 -18.15
N SER A 764 44.29 -16.24 -17.81
CA SER A 764 43.07 -15.50 -17.49
C SER A 764 42.07 -15.54 -18.66
N GLN A 765 40.79 -15.52 -18.34
CA GLN A 765 39.68 -15.62 -19.29
C GLN A 765 38.73 -14.43 -19.10
N THR A 766 38.08 -13.97 -20.16
CA THR A 766 37.10 -12.89 -20.07
C THR A 766 35.75 -13.40 -20.53
N GLU A 767 34.75 -13.30 -19.66
CA GLU A 767 33.38 -13.77 -19.90
C GLU A 767 32.39 -12.72 -19.39
N ASN A 768 31.37 -12.42 -20.19
CA ASN A 768 30.33 -11.42 -19.87
C ASN A 768 30.86 -10.05 -19.38
N GLY A 769 32.03 -9.63 -19.89
CA GLY A 769 32.66 -8.35 -19.52
C GLY A 769 33.52 -8.39 -18.24
N VAL A 770 33.58 -9.52 -17.54
CA VAL A 770 34.44 -9.74 -16.36
C VAL A 770 35.66 -10.56 -16.76
N THR A 771 36.84 -10.15 -16.32
CA THR A 771 38.08 -10.94 -16.51
C THR A 771 38.35 -11.75 -15.25
N TYR A 772 38.68 -13.02 -15.41
CA TYR A 772 38.90 -13.99 -14.34
C TYR A 772 40.32 -14.57 -14.41
N ASP A 773 40.96 -14.68 -13.25
CA ASP A 773 42.16 -15.47 -13.05
C ASP A 773 41.77 -16.94 -12.79
N VAL A 774 42.25 -17.82 -13.66
CA VAL A 774 41.82 -19.23 -13.69
C VAL A 774 42.75 -20.09 -12.86
N TYR A 775 42.19 -20.93 -11.99
CA TYR A 775 42.90 -21.93 -11.21
C TYR A 775 42.33 -23.32 -11.52
N VAL A 776 43.20 -24.27 -11.87
CA VAL A 776 42.82 -25.67 -12.18
C VAL A 776 43.39 -26.58 -11.11
N HIS A 777 42.58 -27.48 -10.56
CA HIS A 777 43.03 -28.41 -9.53
C HIS A 777 44.05 -29.41 -10.11
N ASN A 778 45.13 -29.68 -9.36
CA ASN A 778 46.28 -30.45 -9.86
C ASN A 778 45.96 -31.93 -10.13
N ASP A 779 45.09 -32.52 -9.30
CA ASP A 779 44.73 -33.94 -9.39
C ASP A 779 43.43 -34.18 -10.17
N ASP A 780 42.66 -33.11 -10.42
CA ASP A 780 41.41 -33.19 -11.18
C ASP A 780 41.20 -31.95 -12.05
N THR A 781 41.50 -32.09 -13.34
CA THR A 781 41.41 -30.98 -14.30
C THR A 781 39.98 -30.55 -14.62
N THR A 782 38.98 -31.29 -14.14
CA THR A 782 37.57 -30.94 -14.28
C THR A 782 37.12 -29.91 -13.25
N VAL A 783 37.87 -29.74 -12.14
CA VAL A 783 37.57 -28.78 -11.07
C VAL A 783 38.35 -27.48 -11.30
N LYS A 784 37.63 -26.36 -11.42
CA LYS A 784 38.21 -25.03 -11.71
C LYS A 784 37.59 -23.94 -10.85
N LEU A 785 38.42 -22.95 -10.50
CA LEU A 785 38.00 -21.68 -9.94
C LEU A 785 38.32 -20.56 -10.94
N LEU A 786 37.35 -19.69 -11.19
CA LEU A 786 37.52 -18.48 -11.97
C LEU A 786 37.28 -17.29 -11.04
N ILE A 787 38.36 -16.66 -10.59
CA ILE A 787 38.31 -15.58 -9.60
C ILE A 787 38.42 -14.25 -10.33
N GLN A 788 37.50 -13.31 -10.09
CA GLN A 788 37.53 -12.00 -10.74
C GLN A 788 38.89 -11.33 -10.55
N HIS A 789 39.45 -10.89 -11.68
CA HIS A 789 40.74 -10.23 -11.74
C HIS A 789 40.69 -8.93 -10.94
N GLY A 790 41.65 -8.76 -10.02
CA GLY A 790 41.70 -7.60 -9.12
C GLY A 790 41.33 -7.93 -7.67
N MET A 791 40.66 -9.06 -7.42
CA MET A 791 40.51 -9.59 -6.06
C MET A 791 41.85 -10.09 -5.50
N ASN A 792 41.98 -10.13 -4.17
CA ASN A 792 43.13 -10.75 -3.54
C ASN A 792 42.98 -12.27 -3.58
N VAL A 793 44.05 -12.99 -3.95
CA VAL A 793 44.11 -14.45 -3.81
C VAL A 793 45.23 -14.79 -2.84
N MET A 794 44.90 -15.34 -1.66
CA MET A 794 45.87 -15.70 -0.63
C MET A 794 46.17 -17.19 -0.60
#